data_AF-R5IUF1-F1
#
_entry.id   AF-R5IUF1-F1
#
_cell.length_a   1.000
_cell.length_b   1.000
_cell.length_c   1.000
_cell.angle_alpha   90.00
_cell.angle_beta   90.00
_cell.angle_gamma   90.00
#
_symmetry.space_group_name_H-M   'P 1'
#
loop_
_entity.id
_entity.type
_entity.pdbx_description
1 polymer ?
#
loop_
_entity_poly.entity_id
_entity_poly.type
_entity_poly.pdbx_seq_one_letter_code
_entity_poly.pdbx_strand_id
1 'polypeptide(L)'
;MHRSKKKRNIVIFSLIGILLCMVVGYAAFQTRLEISGSSTVTSNWDIEITNVTAGTPTGSAENAVAPDWDKLTASMEANLYDKGDAMEYDVTIENKGTIDAKLNDILTNLEQENSDAVIITFSGYAKGEILKAGSIKLIHVKIEYNPDYEGEETSSEVTIDFDYTQNNNETSPSEKMHLVNYDCTTNGGTSCTNYNEYLLEGSNINLSHSGSEKRYYNFVGWNTNKDATSGLSSLQMGVGDITLYAIYEEVDPTEPIIDNISTAVATNSITVVVSAHDDESGIVKYEYSIDGGKTWIDRGSNNTYTFTGLTSDSLYQIDIRVTNGVEKAASSNKQATTTTLSKPTFSEEGTINKTVTITYPSGCGSTLTCTYQKDNGSSVNVTSTTAEVTFTADGNVVAAVTDGTNSVSSSYTVQVERTLNIGTVKGGSITLDKESALLSEDVNITTSPTTDFTYQGATLVCENGSTKEITGTEFNMSECNSNITVYPTWKKNELILFNDTASVSFQHLNWNGNLFDGYTMSIDMSANTYILFSSPSSFNARAQVTSTAPLDITDYDTFRVGVACFKGTRDTTVFFGPVEDRTTWVHDTGITMSVPHEGGNIGNIDISNFNNNYYLAVEILTNDQIDDCYFNGAVLLGTTYSYTNRGI
;
A
#
# COMPACT_ATOMS: atom_id res chain seq x y z
N MET A 1 -1.14 172.54 -27.42
CA MET A 1 -0.32 171.43 -27.98
C MET A 1 0.81 171.12 -27.00
N HIS A 2 1.04 169.85 -26.65
CA HIS A 2 2.24 169.34 -25.95
C HIS A 2 2.53 169.77 -24.49
N ARG A 3 1.82 169.24 -23.48
CA ARG A 3 2.42 169.05 -22.13
C ARG A 3 1.80 167.98 -21.20
N SER A 4 0.85 167.15 -21.66
CA SER A 4 0.30 166.03 -20.86
C SER A 4 0.94 164.65 -21.12
N LYS A 5 1.85 164.52 -22.12
CA LYS A 5 2.57 163.25 -22.39
C LYS A 5 3.63 162.90 -21.33
N LYS A 6 4.24 163.90 -20.67
CA LYS A 6 5.36 163.68 -19.72
C LYS A 6 4.91 162.99 -18.43
N LYS A 7 3.75 163.37 -17.86
CA LYS A 7 3.19 162.72 -16.66
C LYS A 7 2.70 161.29 -16.96
N ARG A 8 2.10 161.05 -18.13
CA ARG A 8 1.65 159.72 -18.54
C ARG A 8 2.80 158.74 -18.78
N ASN A 9 3.90 159.20 -19.39
CA ASN A 9 5.09 158.36 -19.57
C ASN A 9 5.77 158.02 -18.24
N ILE A 10 5.82 158.94 -17.27
CA ILE A 10 6.37 158.65 -15.92
C ILE A 10 5.53 157.60 -15.20
N VAL A 11 4.20 157.67 -15.28
CA VAL A 11 3.31 156.66 -14.68
C VAL A 11 3.46 155.29 -15.36
N ILE A 12 3.61 155.26 -16.69
CA ILE A 12 3.85 154.02 -17.44
C ILE A 12 5.21 153.41 -17.07
N PHE A 13 6.29 154.21 -16.99
CA PHE A 13 7.60 153.71 -16.56
C PHE A 13 7.60 153.25 -15.10
N SER A 14 6.85 153.91 -14.21
CA SER A 14 6.69 153.47 -12.81
C SER A 14 5.91 152.16 -12.70
N LEU A 15 4.84 151.98 -13.48
CA LEU A 15 4.06 150.74 -13.51
C LEU A 15 4.86 149.58 -14.11
N ILE A 16 5.64 149.83 -15.17
CA ILE A 16 6.55 148.83 -15.75
C ILE A 16 7.68 148.49 -14.76
N GLY A 17 8.19 149.46 -14.01
CA GLY A 17 9.18 149.22 -12.95
C GLY A 17 8.63 148.35 -11.82
N ILE A 18 7.40 148.61 -11.37
CA ILE A 18 6.72 147.78 -10.36
C ILE A 18 6.47 146.36 -10.91
N LEU A 19 6.04 146.24 -12.17
CA LEU A 19 5.83 144.95 -12.82
C LEU A 19 7.14 144.16 -12.95
N LEU A 20 8.25 144.82 -13.30
CA LEU A 20 9.58 144.19 -13.33
C LEU A 20 10.04 143.76 -11.93
N CYS A 21 9.78 144.55 -10.89
CA CYS A 21 10.06 144.14 -9.52
C CYS A 21 9.19 142.95 -9.07
N MET A 22 7.93 142.84 -9.53
CA MET A 22 7.10 141.66 -9.28
C MET A 22 7.59 140.41 -10.02
N VAL A 23 8.10 140.55 -11.25
CA VAL A 23 8.70 139.44 -12.01
C VAL A 23 9.99 138.94 -11.34
N VAL A 24 10.84 139.86 -10.85
CA VAL A 24 12.04 139.49 -10.08
C VAL A 24 11.67 138.89 -8.73
N GLY A 25 10.62 139.39 -8.06
CA GLY A 25 10.10 138.80 -6.83
C GLY A 25 9.54 137.38 -7.04
N TYR A 26 8.83 137.13 -8.14
CA TYR A 26 8.32 135.81 -8.50
C TYR A 26 9.46 134.84 -8.84
N ALA A 27 10.50 135.30 -9.55
CA ALA A 27 11.69 134.49 -9.83
C ALA A 27 12.54 134.20 -8.58
N ALA A 28 12.62 135.13 -7.62
CA ALA A 28 13.34 134.95 -6.36
C ALA A 28 12.59 134.06 -5.35
N PHE A 29 11.27 133.94 -5.46
CA PHE A 29 10.44 133.05 -4.63
C PHE A 29 10.03 131.73 -5.31
N GLN A 30 10.40 131.52 -6.58
CA GLN A 30 10.30 130.23 -7.24
C GLN A 30 11.59 129.42 -7.03
N THR A 31 11.95 129.20 -5.75
CA THR A 31 12.93 128.17 -5.43
C THR A 31 12.30 126.82 -5.77
N ARG A 32 12.78 126.14 -6.81
CA ARG A 32 12.56 124.69 -6.97
C ARG A 32 13.03 124.06 -5.66
N LEU A 33 12.10 123.54 -4.86
CA LEU A 33 12.44 122.63 -3.77
C LEU A 33 12.86 121.32 -4.43
N GLU A 34 14.13 121.20 -4.79
CA GLU A 34 14.74 119.91 -5.11
C GLU A 34 14.86 119.15 -3.80
N ILE A 35 13.84 118.34 -3.50
CA ILE A 35 13.97 117.28 -2.49
C ILE A 35 14.79 116.17 -3.15
N SER A 36 16.11 116.24 -3.05
CA SER A 36 16.99 115.08 -3.23
C SER A 36 16.97 114.22 -1.97
N GLY A 37 15.78 113.69 -1.65
CA GLY A 37 15.68 112.58 -0.73
C GLY A 37 16.08 111.32 -1.46
N SER A 38 17.37 110.96 -1.44
CA SER A 38 17.73 109.56 -1.71
C SER A 38 17.37 108.77 -0.47
N SER A 39 16.19 108.15 -0.43
CA SER A 39 16.03 106.95 0.39
C SER A 39 16.92 105.89 -0.24
N THR A 40 18.15 105.76 0.24
CA THR A 40 18.95 104.57 -0.05
C THR A 40 18.26 103.41 0.67
N VAL A 41 17.37 102.72 -0.04
CA VAL A 41 16.97 101.37 0.32
C VAL A 41 18.20 100.50 0.08
N THR A 42 19.03 100.28 1.11
CA THR A 42 20.09 99.29 1.06
C THR A 42 19.47 97.91 1.25
N SER A 43 18.77 97.41 0.24
CA SER A 43 18.39 96.00 0.15
C SER A 43 19.58 95.22 -0.41
N ASN A 44 20.17 94.32 0.38
CA ASN A 44 21.24 93.42 -0.06
C ASN A 44 20.68 92.02 -0.27
N TRP A 45 20.87 91.45 -1.46
CA TRP A 45 20.57 90.06 -1.75
C TRP A 45 21.87 89.28 -1.73
N ASP A 46 22.01 88.39 -0.75
CA ASP A 46 23.26 87.68 -0.47
C ASP A 46 22.92 86.35 0.22
N ILE A 47 22.69 85.32 -0.58
CA ILE A 47 22.44 83.96 -0.12
C ILE A 47 23.60 83.15 -0.66
N GLU A 48 24.33 82.49 0.24
CA GLU A 48 25.49 81.71 -0.13
C GLU A 48 25.65 80.49 0.79
N ILE A 49 26.27 79.46 0.22
CA ILE A 49 26.80 78.32 0.94
C ILE A 49 28.01 78.80 1.72
N THR A 50 27.98 78.59 3.03
CA THR A 50 29.04 79.01 3.94
C THR A 50 29.92 77.86 4.39
N ASN A 51 29.44 76.64 4.26
CA ASN A 51 30.19 75.43 4.60
C ASN A 51 29.60 74.21 3.88
N VAL A 52 30.48 73.35 3.37
CA VAL A 52 30.16 71.95 3.02
C VAL A 52 31.10 71.06 3.82
N THR A 53 30.56 70.08 4.56
CA THR A 53 31.42 69.16 5.33
C THR A 53 32.23 68.25 4.41
N ALA A 54 33.35 67.72 4.92
CA ALA A 54 33.94 66.54 4.31
C ALA A 54 32.91 65.39 4.35
N GLY A 55 32.82 64.62 3.27
CA GLY A 55 31.87 63.52 3.16
C GLY A 55 32.05 62.52 4.29
N THR A 56 30.95 62.07 4.87
CA THR A 56 30.92 61.02 5.90
C THR A 56 30.63 59.68 5.22
N PRO A 57 31.59 58.73 5.20
CA PRO A 57 31.42 57.48 4.47
C PRO A 57 30.58 56.46 5.25
N THR A 58 29.82 55.67 4.50
CA THR A 58 29.20 54.42 4.90
C THR A 58 29.80 53.31 4.04
N GLY A 59 30.18 52.19 4.67
CA GLY A 59 30.85 51.09 3.99
C GLY A 59 32.30 51.41 3.64
N SER A 60 32.71 51.07 2.42
CA SER A 60 34.04 51.28 1.86
C SER A 60 34.17 52.61 1.10
N ALA A 61 33.11 53.42 1.06
CA ALA A 61 33.06 54.66 0.28
C ALA A 61 34.21 55.62 0.62
N GLU A 62 34.73 56.30 -0.41
CA GLU A 62 35.80 57.28 -0.27
C GLU A 62 35.37 58.65 -0.81
N ASN A 63 35.67 59.70 -0.05
CA ASN A 63 35.50 61.08 -0.50
C ASN A 63 36.62 61.42 -1.49
N ALA A 64 36.36 61.22 -2.78
CA ALA A 64 37.35 61.22 -3.86
C ALA A 64 38.05 62.57 -4.01
N VAL A 65 37.26 63.64 -3.94
CA VAL A 65 37.74 65.02 -4.00
C VAL A 65 37.10 65.81 -2.85
N ALA A 66 37.88 66.69 -2.22
CA ALA A 66 37.34 67.59 -1.20
C ALA A 66 36.25 68.49 -1.81
N PRO A 67 35.07 68.62 -1.18
CA PRO A 67 33.99 69.45 -1.71
C PRO A 67 34.42 70.89 -1.97
N ASP A 68 33.94 71.46 -3.07
CA ASP A 68 34.16 72.85 -3.45
C ASP A 68 32.81 73.57 -3.60
N TRP A 69 32.75 74.87 -3.32
CA TRP A 69 31.50 75.63 -3.45
C TRP A 69 31.75 77.10 -3.77
N ASP A 70 30.87 77.67 -4.60
CA ASP A 70 30.82 79.08 -4.94
C ASP A 70 29.37 79.57 -4.88
N LYS A 71 29.09 80.51 -3.96
CA LYS A 71 27.76 81.09 -3.73
C LYS A 71 26.69 80.02 -3.54
N LEU A 72 25.83 79.78 -4.53
CA LEU A 72 24.69 78.86 -4.45
C LEU A 72 24.99 77.50 -5.09
N THR A 73 26.23 77.29 -5.54
CA THR A 73 26.63 76.05 -6.20
C THR A 73 27.65 75.30 -5.36
N ALA A 74 27.49 73.99 -5.19
CA ALA A 74 28.46 73.11 -4.54
C ALA A 74 28.75 71.88 -5.40
N SER A 75 30.01 71.44 -5.43
CA SER A 75 30.48 70.27 -6.14
C SER A 75 31.11 69.26 -5.15
N MET A 76 30.75 67.99 -5.31
CA MET A 76 31.19 66.89 -4.46
C MET A 76 31.41 65.62 -5.29
N GLU A 77 32.40 64.81 -4.93
CA GLU A 77 32.75 63.59 -5.65
C GLU A 77 33.00 62.44 -4.68
N ALA A 78 32.33 61.31 -4.92
CA ALA A 78 32.43 60.10 -4.10
C ALA A 78 32.74 58.87 -4.97
N ASN A 79 33.67 58.04 -4.49
CA ASN A 79 33.95 56.71 -5.04
C ASN A 79 33.21 55.66 -4.21
N LEU A 80 32.50 54.75 -4.89
CA LEU A 80 31.68 53.69 -4.30
C LEU A 80 32.14 52.34 -4.86
N TYR A 81 32.53 51.41 -3.98
CA TYR A 81 33.19 50.17 -4.37
C TYR A 81 32.23 48.97 -4.29
N ASP A 82 31.44 48.91 -3.22
CA ASP A 82 30.57 47.78 -2.90
C ASP A 82 29.09 48.18 -2.84
N LYS A 83 28.20 47.23 -3.12
CA LYS A 83 26.75 47.41 -2.91
C LYS A 83 26.48 47.77 -1.44
N GLY A 84 25.84 48.91 -1.21
CA GLY A 84 25.56 49.46 0.13
C GLY A 84 26.52 50.56 0.57
N ASP A 85 27.55 50.90 -0.22
CA ASP A 85 28.39 52.07 0.00
C ASP A 85 27.58 53.38 -0.17
N ALA A 86 27.85 54.36 0.69
CA ALA A 86 27.26 55.70 0.59
C ALA A 86 28.16 56.79 1.18
N MET A 87 27.93 58.03 0.77
CA MET A 87 28.64 59.22 1.24
C MET A 87 27.65 60.34 1.55
N GLU A 88 27.72 60.91 2.75
CA GLU A 88 26.83 62.00 3.20
C GLU A 88 27.58 63.32 3.42
N TYR A 89 27.02 64.41 2.88
CA TYR A 89 27.54 65.77 2.97
C TYR A 89 26.50 66.69 3.59
N ASP A 90 26.96 67.58 4.47
CA ASP A 90 26.15 68.63 5.10
C ASP A 90 26.47 69.97 4.43
N VAL A 91 25.49 70.52 3.69
CA VAL A 91 25.58 71.81 3.02
C VAL A 91 24.88 72.87 3.88
N THR A 92 25.62 73.89 4.33
CA THR A 92 25.10 75.00 5.13
C THR A 92 24.90 76.24 4.26
N ILE A 93 23.64 76.64 4.07
CA ILE A 93 23.25 77.85 3.34
C ILE A 93 22.93 78.95 4.35
N GLU A 94 23.52 80.13 4.19
CA GLU A 94 23.22 81.31 5.01
C GLU A 94 22.61 82.41 4.13
N ASN A 95 21.52 83.03 4.62
CA ASN A 95 21.03 84.28 4.06
C ASN A 95 21.70 85.44 4.78
N LYS A 96 22.85 85.90 4.26
CA LYS A 96 23.58 87.08 4.75
C LYS A 96 22.97 88.41 4.28
N GLY A 97 21.99 88.32 3.37
CA GLY A 97 21.23 89.44 2.86
C GLY A 97 20.26 90.05 3.88
N THR A 98 19.60 91.12 3.45
CA THR A 98 18.56 91.80 4.23
C THR A 98 17.14 91.45 3.75
N ILE A 99 17.01 90.54 2.79
CA ILE A 99 15.74 90.13 2.18
C ILE A 99 15.56 88.62 2.40
N ASP A 100 14.36 88.21 2.80
CA ASP A 100 14.00 86.79 2.91
C ASP A 100 14.14 86.10 1.54
N ALA A 101 14.69 84.88 1.53
CA ALA A 101 14.89 84.11 0.31
C ALA A 101 13.91 82.95 0.26
N LYS A 102 13.33 82.67 -0.91
CA LYS A 102 12.49 81.50 -1.14
C LYS A 102 13.26 80.48 -1.96
N LEU A 103 13.40 79.25 -1.45
CA LEU A 103 13.97 78.14 -2.20
C LEU A 103 12.92 77.65 -3.20
N ASN A 104 13.19 77.78 -4.50
CA ASN A 104 12.30 77.25 -5.52
C ASN A 104 12.59 75.78 -5.78
N ASP A 105 13.86 75.46 -6.02
CA ASP A 105 14.30 74.09 -6.27
C ASP A 105 15.79 73.90 -5.94
N ILE A 106 16.19 72.64 -5.89
CA ILE A 106 17.60 72.23 -5.86
C ILE A 106 17.87 71.54 -7.20
N LEU A 107 18.67 72.19 -8.04
CA LEU A 107 19.04 71.69 -9.35
C LEU A 107 20.33 70.88 -9.25
N THR A 108 20.50 69.89 -10.12
CA THR A 108 21.75 69.14 -10.24
C THR A 108 22.21 69.13 -11.70
N ASN A 109 23.50 68.86 -11.91
CA ASN A 109 24.09 68.67 -13.24
C ASN A 109 23.65 67.37 -13.95
N LEU A 110 22.78 66.57 -13.34
CA LEU A 110 22.32 65.30 -13.89
C LEU A 110 21.04 65.54 -14.70
N GLU A 111 21.12 65.32 -16.02
CA GLU A 111 19.97 65.50 -16.95
C GLU A 111 18.82 64.50 -16.68
N GLN A 112 19.06 63.47 -15.86
CA GLN A 112 18.09 62.47 -15.41
C GLN A 112 18.27 62.33 -13.88
N GLU A 113 17.18 62.34 -13.11
CA GLU A 113 17.17 62.30 -11.63
C GLU A 113 17.77 61.01 -11.04
N ASN A 114 19.11 60.87 -11.08
CA ASN A 114 19.95 59.70 -10.74
C ASN A 114 20.44 58.92 -11.96
N SER A 115 21.62 58.33 -11.81
CA SER A 115 22.25 57.47 -12.82
C SER A 115 21.93 56.00 -12.56
N ASP A 116 22.10 55.14 -13.56
CA ASP A 116 21.89 53.69 -13.40
C ASP A 116 22.76 53.09 -12.26
N ALA A 117 23.92 53.69 -11.94
CA ALA A 117 24.88 53.17 -10.97
C ALA A 117 24.81 53.86 -9.58
N VAL A 118 24.33 55.08 -9.50
CA VAL A 118 24.41 55.93 -8.30
C VAL A 118 23.12 56.71 -8.09
N ILE A 119 22.63 56.67 -6.85
CA ILE A 119 21.44 57.37 -6.37
C ILE A 119 21.89 58.56 -5.52
N ILE A 120 21.32 59.73 -5.77
CA ILE A 120 21.55 60.96 -5.02
C ILE A 120 20.25 61.40 -4.38
N THR A 121 20.29 61.65 -3.08
CA THR A 121 19.12 62.09 -2.30
C THR A 121 19.44 63.34 -1.51
N PHE A 122 18.41 64.18 -1.35
CA PHE A 122 18.48 65.43 -0.60
C PHE A 122 17.49 65.36 0.55
N SER A 123 17.89 65.84 1.72
CA SER A 123 16.98 65.95 2.87
C SER A 123 17.27 67.20 3.70
N GLY A 124 16.35 67.51 4.63
CA GLY A 124 16.43 68.70 5.47
C GLY A 124 15.80 69.95 4.85
N TYR A 125 15.30 69.92 3.63
CA TYR A 125 14.67 71.07 2.93
C TYR A 125 13.20 70.80 2.56
N ALA A 126 12.49 71.86 2.17
CA ALA A 126 11.18 71.76 1.53
C ALA A 126 11.06 72.82 0.42
N LYS A 127 10.51 72.44 -0.74
CA LYS A 127 10.34 73.39 -1.85
C LYS A 127 9.40 74.52 -1.44
N GLY A 128 9.76 75.74 -1.80
CA GLY A 128 9.04 76.96 -1.43
C GLY A 128 9.31 77.46 -0.02
N GLU A 129 10.21 76.83 0.76
CA GLU A 129 10.55 77.30 2.10
C GLU A 129 11.22 78.68 2.09
N ILE A 130 10.94 79.48 3.11
CA ILE A 130 11.48 80.83 3.26
C ILE A 130 12.67 80.80 4.23
N LEU A 131 13.87 81.03 3.70
CA LEU A 131 15.07 81.29 4.50
C LEU A 131 15.11 82.76 4.91
N LYS A 132 14.79 83.01 6.19
CA LYS A 132 14.75 84.36 6.77
C LYS A 132 16.11 85.06 6.72
N ALA A 133 16.09 86.38 6.56
CA ALA A 133 17.31 87.19 6.61
C ALA A 133 18.10 86.93 7.90
N GLY A 134 19.41 86.69 7.77
CA GLY A 134 20.33 86.35 8.86
C GLY A 134 20.22 84.92 9.41
N SER A 135 19.40 84.05 8.79
CA SER A 135 19.24 82.65 9.20
C SER A 135 20.07 81.69 8.36
N ILE A 136 20.34 80.52 8.94
CA ILE A 136 21.04 79.42 8.29
C ILE A 136 20.09 78.24 8.04
N LYS A 137 20.41 77.44 7.03
CA LYS A 137 19.74 76.19 6.69
C LYS A 137 20.78 75.10 6.45
N LEU A 138 20.53 73.93 7.00
CA LEU A 138 21.32 72.73 6.76
C LEU A 138 20.55 71.81 5.80
N ILE A 139 21.23 71.38 4.74
CA ILE A 139 20.70 70.44 3.75
C ILE A 139 21.66 69.27 3.66
N HIS A 140 21.14 68.06 3.79
CA HIS A 140 21.92 66.84 3.70
C HIS A 140 21.86 66.32 2.27
N VAL A 141 23.01 65.99 1.72
CA VAL A 141 23.16 65.37 0.40
C VAL A 141 23.78 64.00 0.60
N LYS A 142 23.11 62.96 0.11
CA LYS A 142 23.60 61.59 0.20
C LYS A 142 23.79 61.02 -1.20
N ILE A 143 24.98 60.49 -1.47
CA ILE A 143 25.35 59.79 -2.70
C ILE A 143 25.52 58.31 -2.33
N GLU A 144 24.74 57.41 -2.94
CA GLU A 144 24.76 55.98 -2.60
C GLU A 144 24.77 55.06 -3.83
N TYR A 145 25.34 53.87 -3.67
CA TYR A 145 25.42 52.88 -4.73
C TYR A 145 24.03 52.33 -5.03
N ASN A 146 23.62 52.31 -6.31
CA ASN A 146 22.33 51.74 -6.70
C ASN A 146 22.34 50.21 -6.52
N PRO A 147 21.57 49.62 -5.59
CA PRO A 147 21.62 48.18 -5.31
C PRO A 147 21.24 47.30 -6.51
N ASP A 148 20.46 47.84 -7.45
CA ASP A 148 20.02 47.14 -8.66
C ASP A 148 21.02 47.26 -9.82
N TYR A 149 22.09 48.02 -9.65
CA TYR A 149 23.18 48.09 -10.61
C TYR A 149 24.06 46.83 -10.53
N GLU A 150 24.34 46.25 -11.70
CA GLU A 150 25.10 44.99 -11.85
C GLU A 150 26.50 45.21 -12.45
N GLY A 151 27.11 46.39 -12.21
CA GLY A 151 28.46 46.75 -12.68
C GLY A 151 29.55 46.71 -11.60
N GLU A 152 30.77 47.09 -11.97
CA GLU A 152 31.93 47.20 -11.05
C GLU A 152 31.95 48.55 -10.30
N GLU A 153 33.05 48.86 -9.61
CA GLU A 153 33.30 50.10 -8.85
C GLU A 153 32.89 51.35 -9.66
N THR A 154 32.25 52.32 -9.01
CA THR A 154 31.70 53.52 -9.65
C THR A 154 32.09 54.79 -8.92
N SER A 155 32.10 55.91 -9.64
CA SER A 155 32.38 57.24 -9.09
C SER A 155 31.36 58.25 -9.64
N SER A 156 30.95 59.21 -8.82
CA SER A 156 29.97 60.23 -9.20
C SER A 156 30.41 61.61 -8.74
N GLU A 157 30.53 62.52 -9.71
CA GLU A 157 30.70 63.96 -9.48
C GLU A 157 29.32 64.64 -9.59
N VAL A 158 28.90 65.24 -8.48
CA VAL A 158 27.61 65.92 -8.38
C VAL A 158 27.84 67.40 -8.18
N THR A 159 27.25 68.21 -9.05
CA THR A 159 27.17 69.66 -8.87
C THR A 159 25.73 70.04 -8.59
N ILE A 160 25.53 70.73 -7.48
CA ILE A 160 24.23 71.13 -6.95
C ILE A 160 24.12 72.65 -7.04
N ASP A 161 22.99 73.15 -7.53
CA ASP A 161 22.68 74.57 -7.60
C ASP A 161 21.36 74.87 -6.87
N PHE A 162 21.42 75.70 -5.83
CA PHE A 162 20.25 76.09 -5.05
C PHE A 162 19.55 77.27 -5.71
N ASP A 163 18.37 77.06 -6.30
CA ASP A 163 17.58 78.12 -6.94
C ASP A 163 16.81 78.92 -5.88
N TYR A 164 17.46 79.94 -5.32
CA TYR A 164 16.84 80.91 -4.44
C TYR A 164 16.37 82.16 -5.20
N THR A 165 15.14 82.58 -4.93
CA THR A 165 14.60 83.86 -5.41
C THR A 165 14.20 84.79 -4.29
N GLN A 166 14.20 86.10 -4.59
CA GLN A 166 13.81 87.11 -3.62
C GLN A 166 12.34 86.95 -3.22
N ASN A 167 12.08 86.81 -1.93
CA ASN A 167 10.72 86.84 -1.40
C ASN A 167 10.28 88.31 -1.18
N ASN A 168 10.05 89.01 -2.28
CA ASN A 168 9.64 90.42 -2.29
C ASN A 168 8.16 90.53 -1.90
N ASN A 169 7.88 90.71 -0.61
CA ASN A 169 6.53 90.93 -0.10
C ASN A 169 5.89 92.20 -0.71
N GLU A 170 5.19 92.07 -1.83
CA GLU A 170 4.16 93.02 -2.28
C GLU A 170 2.77 92.41 -2.04
N THR A 171 2.18 92.73 -0.87
CA THR A 171 0.73 92.64 -0.52
C THR A 171 0.00 91.30 -0.79
N SER A 172 -0.30 90.46 0.22
CA SER A 172 -1.35 90.65 1.24
C SER A 172 -1.14 89.76 2.49
N PRO A 173 -1.44 90.24 3.71
CA PRO A 173 -1.11 89.56 4.97
C PRO A 173 -2.05 88.39 5.35
N SER A 174 -2.66 87.68 4.41
CA SER A 174 -3.58 86.56 4.73
C SER A 174 -3.39 85.27 3.93
N GLU A 175 -2.46 85.20 2.97
CA GLU A 175 -2.19 83.93 2.29
C GLU A 175 -1.17 83.15 3.11
N LYS A 176 -1.64 82.09 3.77
CA LYS A 176 -0.80 81.19 4.55
C LYS A 176 -0.32 80.07 3.63
N MET A 177 1.00 79.90 3.58
CA MET A 177 1.60 78.70 3.04
C MET A 177 1.57 77.61 4.09
N HIS A 178 1.29 76.39 3.66
CA HIS A 178 1.21 75.22 4.50
C HIS A 178 2.02 74.08 3.90
N LEU A 179 2.63 73.27 4.75
CA LEU A 179 3.48 72.16 4.34
C LEU A 179 2.61 70.99 3.84
N VAL A 180 2.94 70.49 2.65
CA VAL A 180 2.57 69.15 2.20
C VAL A 180 3.75 68.23 2.48
N ASN A 181 3.56 67.31 3.42
CA ASN A 181 4.54 66.29 3.76
C ASN A 181 4.17 64.98 3.07
N TYR A 182 4.99 64.52 2.12
CA TYR A 182 4.86 63.22 1.49
C TYR A 182 5.63 62.19 2.33
N ASP A 183 4.88 61.30 2.96
CA ASP A 183 5.41 60.27 3.86
C ASP A 183 5.26 58.88 3.24
N CYS A 184 6.34 58.40 2.63
CA CYS A 184 6.44 57.03 2.13
C CYS A 184 6.84 56.03 3.22
N THR A 185 7.44 56.51 4.32
CA THR A 185 8.06 55.66 5.34
C THR A 185 7.06 55.03 6.29
N THR A 186 5.96 55.72 6.62
CA THR A 186 4.94 55.20 7.55
C THR A 186 4.34 53.86 7.07
N ASN A 187 4.19 53.68 5.75
CA ASN A 187 3.66 52.45 5.15
C ASN A 187 4.75 51.52 4.57
N GLY A 188 6.01 51.73 4.97
CA GLY A 188 7.12 50.82 4.73
C GLY A 188 7.92 51.06 3.45
N GLY A 189 7.74 52.18 2.77
CA GLY A 189 8.63 52.62 1.69
C GLY A 189 9.90 53.32 2.19
N THR A 190 10.86 53.56 1.30
CA THR A 190 12.01 54.46 1.54
C THR A 190 11.63 55.95 1.63
N SER A 191 12.56 56.85 1.99
CA SER A 191 12.24 58.27 2.16
C SER A 191 11.92 58.96 0.82
N CYS A 192 10.91 59.84 0.81
CA CYS A 192 10.50 60.63 -0.34
C CYS A 192 10.28 62.12 0.02
N THR A 193 11.02 62.61 1.02
CA THR A 193 10.92 63.98 1.52
C THR A 193 11.30 65.05 0.51
N ASN A 194 11.95 64.68 -0.59
CA ASN A 194 12.25 65.57 -1.73
C ASN A 194 10.97 66.09 -2.42
N TYR A 195 9.83 65.42 -2.25
CA TYR A 195 8.53 65.91 -2.73
C TYR A 195 7.89 66.94 -1.78
N ASN A 196 8.42 67.11 -0.57
CA ASN A 196 7.85 68.04 0.40
C ASN A 196 7.88 69.48 -0.12
N GLU A 197 6.73 70.14 -0.04
CA GLU A 197 6.53 71.47 -0.60
C GLU A 197 5.62 72.31 0.27
N TYR A 198 5.86 73.62 0.27
CA TYR A 198 4.94 74.60 0.82
C TYR A 198 4.02 75.13 -0.28
N LEU A 199 2.71 74.95 -0.11
CA LEU A 199 1.69 75.42 -1.04
C LEU A 199 0.80 76.49 -0.40
N LEU A 200 0.25 77.37 -1.23
CA LEU A 200 -0.76 78.34 -0.82
C LEU A 200 -2.10 77.65 -0.55
N GLU A 201 -2.84 78.12 0.45
CA GLU A 201 -4.22 77.70 0.70
C GLU A 201 -5.05 77.74 -0.59
N GLY A 202 -5.76 76.64 -0.89
CA GLY A 202 -6.58 76.48 -2.11
C GLY A 202 -5.85 75.99 -3.35
N SER A 203 -4.51 75.86 -3.34
CA SER A 203 -3.76 75.24 -4.43
C SER A 203 -4.03 73.74 -4.54
N ASN A 204 -3.95 73.18 -5.75
CA ASN A 204 -4.06 71.74 -5.94
C ASN A 204 -2.76 71.06 -5.49
N ILE A 205 -2.88 69.98 -4.72
CA ILE A 205 -1.74 69.17 -4.26
C ILE A 205 -1.40 68.15 -5.36
N ASN A 206 -0.11 67.94 -5.61
CA ASN A 206 0.35 67.00 -6.63
C ASN A 206 0.26 65.54 -6.17
N LEU A 207 -0.76 64.82 -6.62
CA LEU A 207 -0.92 63.39 -6.33
C LEU A 207 -0.27 62.48 -7.38
N SER A 208 0.44 63.02 -8.38
CA SER A 208 1.07 62.24 -9.44
C SER A 208 2.48 61.76 -9.10
N HIS A 209 3.06 62.20 -7.98
CA HIS A 209 4.32 61.64 -7.50
C HIS A 209 4.15 60.13 -7.29
N SER A 210 5.10 59.33 -7.77
CA SER A 210 5.18 57.92 -7.37
C SER A 210 5.52 57.84 -5.88
N GLY A 211 5.02 56.81 -5.20
CA GLY A 211 5.58 56.42 -3.92
C GLY A 211 7.02 55.96 -4.08
N SER A 212 7.73 55.86 -2.96
CA SER A 212 9.06 55.28 -2.95
C SER A 212 9.00 53.76 -3.13
N GLU A 213 10.14 53.13 -3.38
CA GLU A 213 10.24 51.68 -3.47
C GLU A 213 9.80 50.97 -2.18
N LYS A 214 9.09 49.86 -2.36
CA LYS A 214 8.71 48.92 -1.31
C LYS A 214 8.69 47.50 -1.90
N ARG A 215 9.61 46.64 -1.46
CA ARG A 215 9.75 45.28 -2.02
C ARG A 215 8.46 44.48 -1.81
N TYR A 216 7.97 43.81 -2.86
CA TYR A 216 6.73 43.04 -2.93
C TYR A 216 5.43 43.85 -2.83
N TYR A 217 5.47 45.14 -3.16
CA TYR A 217 4.27 45.97 -3.22
C TYR A 217 4.25 46.86 -4.46
N ASN A 218 3.04 47.14 -4.96
CA ASN A 218 2.81 48.20 -5.95
C ASN A 218 2.35 49.48 -5.24
N PHE A 219 2.75 50.64 -5.75
CA PHE A 219 2.23 51.93 -5.30
C PHE A 219 0.82 52.17 -5.87
N VAL A 220 -0.16 52.38 -4.98
CA VAL A 220 -1.57 52.58 -5.30
C VAL A 220 -1.92 54.06 -5.42
N GLY A 221 -1.24 54.92 -4.66
CA GLY A 221 -1.46 56.37 -4.67
C GLY A 221 -1.29 57.02 -3.29
N TRP A 222 -1.56 58.32 -3.20
CA TRP A 222 -1.44 59.10 -1.96
C TRP A 222 -2.77 59.23 -1.20
N ASN A 223 -2.74 59.15 0.12
CA ASN A 223 -3.92 59.39 0.95
C ASN A 223 -3.59 60.13 2.25
N THR A 224 -4.53 60.90 2.79
CA THR A 224 -4.37 61.58 4.09
C THR A 224 -4.59 60.64 5.28
N ASN A 225 -5.21 59.49 5.05
CA ASN A 225 -5.30 58.41 6.03
C ASN A 225 -4.25 57.34 5.72
N LYS A 226 -3.33 57.10 6.66
CA LYS A 226 -2.30 56.06 6.54
C LYS A 226 -2.85 54.65 6.34
N ASP A 227 -4.06 54.38 6.86
CA ASP A 227 -4.72 53.07 6.81
C ASP A 227 -5.64 52.91 5.58
N ALA A 228 -5.57 53.82 4.60
CA ALA A 228 -6.37 53.73 3.39
C ALA A 228 -5.89 52.59 2.46
N THR A 229 -6.80 52.05 1.65
CA THR A 229 -6.49 51.01 0.64
C THR A 229 -6.51 51.54 -0.79
N SER A 230 -6.65 52.85 -0.97
CA SER A 230 -6.72 53.50 -2.28
C SER A 230 -6.16 54.92 -2.25
N GLY A 231 -5.55 55.37 -3.35
CA GLY A 231 -5.14 56.76 -3.53
C GLY A 231 -6.31 57.72 -3.72
N LEU A 232 -6.08 59.00 -3.38
CA LEU A 232 -6.97 60.12 -3.70
C LEU A 232 -6.84 60.48 -5.18
N SER A 233 -7.94 60.92 -5.80
CA SER A 233 -7.94 61.39 -7.19
C SER A 233 -7.69 62.90 -7.31
N SER A 234 -7.97 63.67 -6.27
CA SER A 234 -7.65 65.09 -6.16
C SER A 234 -7.63 65.53 -4.69
N LEU A 235 -6.83 66.56 -4.39
CA LEU A 235 -6.78 67.18 -3.07
C LEU A 235 -6.35 68.65 -3.23
N GLN A 236 -6.97 69.54 -2.45
CA GLN A 236 -6.59 70.95 -2.38
C GLN A 236 -6.03 71.29 -1.01
N MET A 237 -5.12 72.26 -0.99
CA MET A 237 -4.47 72.69 0.23
C MET A 237 -5.45 73.42 1.16
N GLY A 238 -5.52 72.96 2.41
CA GLY A 238 -6.37 73.54 3.45
C GLY A 238 -5.69 74.63 4.28
N VAL A 239 -6.28 74.95 5.43
CA VAL A 239 -5.84 75.99 6.39
C VAL A 239 -4.72 75.53 7.36
N GLY A 240 -4.03 74.44 7.04
CA GLY A 240 -3.05 73.80 7.90
C GLY A 240 -2.20 72.80 7.14
N ASP A 241 -1.07 72.42 7.72
CA ASP A 241 -0.15 71.43 7.16
C ASP A 241 -0.84 70.06 7.02
N ILE A 242 -0.43 69.30 6.02
CA ILE A 242 -1.02 68.01 5.68
C ILE A 242 0.07 66.96 5.45
N THR A 243 -0.21 65.72 5.83
CA THR A 243 0.63 64.57 5.48
C THR A 243 -0.13 63.68 4.51
N LEU A 244 0.54 63.33 3.42
CA LEU A 244 0.10 62.34 2.46
C LEU A 244 0.93 61.08 2.68
N TYR A 245 0.25 59.99 3.00
CA TYR A 245 0.85 58.67 3.15
C TYR A 245 0.81 57.94 1.82
N ALA A 246 1.93 57.34 1.42
CA ALA A 246 1.96 56.44 0.27
C ALA A 246 1.16 55.17 0.60
N ILE A 247 0.20 54.82 -0.26
CA ILE A 247 -0.61 53.60 -0.12
C ILE A 247 -0.04 52.55 -1.07
N TYR A 248 0.13 51.34 -0.55
CA TYR A 248 0.73 50.21 -1.25
C TYR A 248 -0.21 49.01 -1.24
N GLU A 249 -0.19 48.20 -2.28
CA GLU A 249 -0.87 46.89 -2.36
C GLU A 249 0.16 45.77 -2.44
N GLU A 250 -0.05 44.67 -1.72
CA GLU A 250 0.82 43.49 -1.76
C GLU A 250 0.78 42.84 -3.14
N VAL A 251 1.95 42.44 -3.62
CA VAL A 251 2.08 41.55 -4.78
C VAL A 251 2.83 40.29 -4.36
N ASP A 252 2.26 39.15 -4.73
CA ASP A 252 2.94 37.86 -4.63
C ASP A 252 3.41 37.44 -6.03
N PRO A 253 4.71 37.60 -6.35
CA PRO A 253 5.26 37.23 -7.64
C PRO A 253 5.66 35.75 -7.72
N THR A 254 5.67 35.03 -6.61
CA THR A 254 6.31 33.72 -6.47
C THR A 254 5.29 32.59 -6.51
N GLU A 255 5.72 31.42 -6.97
CA GLU A 255 4.95 30.19 -6.77
C GLU A 255 5.23 29.67 -5.35
N PRO A 256 4.27 28.96 -4.72
CA PRO A 256 4.50 28.35 -3.42
C PRO A 256 5.62 27.30 -3.48
N ILE A 257 6.32 27.08 -2.38
CA ILE A 257 7.42 26.11 -2.29
C ILE A 257 6.91 24.82 -1.63
N ILE A 258 7.09 23.67 -2.30
CA ILE A 258 6.83 22.34 -1.71
C ILE A 258 8.08 21.84 -0.99
N ASP A 259 8.08 21.88 0.33
CA ASP A 259 9.22 21.49 1.18
C ASP A 259 9.44 19.98 1.22
N ASN A 260 8.37 19.22 1.42
CA ASN A 260 8.45 17.78 1.63
C ASN A 260 7.17 17.06 1.25
N ILE A 261 7.32 15.86 0.70
CA ILE A 261 6.23 14.92 0.43
C ILE A 261 6.56 13.59 1.09
N SER A 262 5.73 13.22 2.07
CA SER A 262 5.82 11.94 2.77
C SER A 262 4.63 11.05 2.46
N THR A 263 4.86 9.74 2.49
CA THR A 263 3.83 8.73 2.21
C THR A 263 3.83 7.65 3.29
N ALA A 264 2.63 7.27 3.73
CA ALA A 264 2.39 6.09 4.54
C ALA A 264 1.61 5.08 3.71
N VAL A 265 2.17 3.89 3.54
CA VAL A 265 1.65 2.86 2.63
C VAL A 265 1.03 1.69 3.40
N ALA A 266 -0.05 1.14 2.85
CA ALA A 266 -0.68 -0.10 3.28
C ALA A 266 -0.91 -1.01 2.07
N THR A 267 -1.56 -2.16 2.25
CA THR A 267 -1.80 -3.11 1.16
C THR A 267 -2.79 -2.59 0.12
N ASN A 268 -3.72 -1.70 0.50
CA ASN A 268 -4.77 -1.16 -0.36
C ASN A 268 -4.88 0.37 -0.37
N SER A 269 -3.93 1.07 0.26
CA SER A 269 -4.02 2.52 0.39
C SER A 269 -2.65 3.19 0.53
N ILE A 270 -2.60 4.45 0.12
CA ILE A 270 -1.44 5.33 0.30
C ILE A 270 -1.95 6.66 0.84
N THR A 271 -1.47 7.04 2.03
CA THR A 271 -1.69 8.36 2.61
C THR A 271 -0.52 9.27 2.30
N VAL A 272 -0.79 10.47 1.81
CA VAL A 272 0.18 11.48 1.38
C VAL A 272 0.04 12.68 2.31
N VAL A 273 1.15 13.16 2.85
CA VAL A 273 1.21 14.39 3.63
C VAL A 273 2.24 15.32 2.99
N VAL A 274 1.82 16.56 2.72
CA VAL A 274 2.62 17.57 2.04
C VAL A 274 2.95 18.70 3.03
N SER A 275 4.22 19.10 3.07
CA SER A 275 4.63 20.36 3.69
C SER A 275 4.97 21.34 2.58
N ALA A 276 4.38 22.53 2.63
CA ALA A 276 4.63 23.61 1.69
C ALA A 276 4.45 24.96 2.40
N HIS A 277 5.15 25.98 1.93
CA HIS A 277 5.04 27.34 2.42
C HIS A 277 5.03 28.35 1.27
N ASP A 278 4.53 29.53 1.58
CA ASP A 278 4.47 30.72 0.75
C ASP A 278 4.34 31.88 1.75
N ASP A 279 5.34 32.75 1.81
CA ASP A 279 5.47 33.72 2.90
C ASP A 279 4.66 35.01 2.61
N GLU A 280 4.29 35.21 1.35
CA GLU A 280 3.60 36.40 0.83
C GLU A 280 2.08 36.28 0.93
N SER A 281 1.48 35.28 0.28
CA SER A 281 0.01 35.12 0.22
C SER A 281 -0.51 33.86 0.90
N GLY A 282 0.39 32.95 1.29
CA GLY A 282 0.07 31.73 2.01
C GLY A 282 -0.60 30.67 1.14
N ILE A 283 -0.65 29.43 1.64
CA ILE A 283 -1.23 28.30 0.90
C ILE A 283 -2.75 28.24 1.10
N VAL A 284 -3.49 28.20 -0.01
CA VAL A 284 -4.96 28.10 0.01
C VAL A 284 -5.49 26.76 -0.50
N LYS A 285 -4.67 26.00 -1.25
CA LYS A 285 -5.14 24.78 -1.90
C LYS A 285 -4.07 23.71 -2.07
N TYR A 286 -4.41 22.48 -1.72
CA TYR A 286 -3.68 21.25 -2.02
C TYR A 286 -4.54 20.35 -2.90
N GLU A 287 -3.95 19.83 -3.98
CA GLU A 287 -4.59 18.92 -4.91
C GLU A 287 -3.73 17.69 -5.14
N TYR A 288 -4.38 16.53 -5.25
CA TYR A 288 -3.72 15.24 -5.37
C TYR A 288 -4.26 14.47 -6.58
N SER A 289 -3.38 13.77 -7.29
CA SER A 289 -3.73 12.89 -8.39
C SER A 289 -2.92 11.60 -8.32
N ILE A 290 -3.49 10.49 -8.80
CA ILE A 290 -2.82 9.18 -8.90
C ILE A 290 -2.88 8.60 -10.32
N ASP A 291 -3.48 9.35 -11.27
CA ASP A 291 -3.73 8.90 -12.64
C ASP A 291 -2.90 9.66 -13.69
N GLY A 292 -1.79 10.27 -13.25
CA GLY A 292 -0.91 11.09 -14.08
C GLY A 292 -1.47 12.48 -14.33
N GLY A 293 -2.17 13.07 -13.36
CA GLY A 293 -2.75 14.40 -13.45
C GLY A 293 -3.98 14.53 -14.35
N LYS A 294 -4.66 13.42 -14.69
CA LYS A 294 -5.90 13.45 -15.50
C LYS A 294 -7.09 13.91 -14.65
N THR A 295 -7.14 13.45 -13.41
CA THR A 295 -8.11 13.90 -12.41
C THR A 295 -7.39 14.38 -11.16
N TRP A 296 -7.95 15.43 -10.53
CA TRP A 296 -7.39 16.07 -9.35
C TRP A 296 -8.42 16.08 -8.23
N ILE A 297 -7.97 15.73 -7.03
CA ILE A 297 -8.77 15.77 -5.81
C ILE A 297 -8.38 17.02 -5.03
N ASP A 298 -9.27 18.00 -5.01
CA ASP A 298 -9.13 19.25 -4.26
C ASP A 298 -9.42 19.01 -2.77
N ARG A 299 -8.47 19.42 -1.92
CA ARG A 299 -8.55 19.31 -0.46
C ARG A 299 -8.53 20.66 0.25
N GLY A 300 -8.61 21.77 -0.47
CA GLY A 300 -8.48 23.11 0.09
C GLY A 300 -7.17 23.23 0.86
N SER A 301 -7.20 23.80 2.07
CA SER A 301 -6.02 23.94 2.92
C SER A 301 -5.58 22.65 3.64
N ASN A 302 -6.25 21.51 3.41
CA ASN A 302 -5.86 20.24 4.03
C ASN A 302 -4.72 19.58 3.26
N ASN A 303 -3.55 19.51 3.88
CA ASN A 303 -2.32 18.99 3.31
C ASN A 303 -2.18 17.45 3.34
N THR A 304 -3.26 16.73 3.66
CA THR A 304 -3.26 15.27 3.77
C THR A 304 -4.38 14.64 2.95
N TYR A 305 -4.03 13.59 2.20
CA TYR A 305 -4.98 12.79 1.43
C TYR A 305 -4.64 11.29 1.44
N THR A 306 -5.67 10.43 1.50
CA THR A 306 -5.51 8.97 1.42
C THR A 306 -6.19 8.43 0.17
N PHE A 307 -5.40 7.86 -0.74
CA PHE A 307 -5.90 7.04 -1.83
C PHE A 307 -6.23 5.64 -1.29
N THR A 308 -7.44 5.14 -1.56
CA THR A 308 -7.91 3.81 -1.14
C THR A 308 -8.29 2.96 -2.34
N GLY A 309 -8.47 1.65 -2.15
CA GLY A 309 -8.87 0.75 -3.23
C GLY A 309 -7.73 0.44 -4.20
N LEU A 310 -6.49 0.50 -3.72
CA LEU A 310 -5.30 0.25 -4.51
C LEU A 310 -4.94 -1.24 -4.54
N THR A 311 -4.31 -1.65 -5.63
CA THR A 311 -3.74 -2.99 -5.78
C THR A 311 -2.52 -3.14 -4.86
N SER A 312 -2.40 -4.26 -4.17
CA SER A 312 -1.24 -4.56 -3.31
C SER A 312 0.02 -4.80 -4.15
N ASP A 313 1.20 -4.54 -3.57
CA ASP A 313 2.50 -4.71 -4.23
C ASP A 313 2.61 -3.99 -5.59
N SER A 314 2.00 -2.81 -5.68
CA SER A 314 1.92 -2.04 -6.92
C SER A 314 2.48 -0.64 -6.72
N LEU A 315 3.30 -0.21 -7.68
CA LEU A 315 3.89 1.13 -7.71
C LEU A 315 2.87 2.13 -8.25
N TYR A 316 2.67 3.22 -7.51
CA TYR A 316 1.85 4.35 -7.89
C TYR A 316 2.68 5.62 -7.98
N GLN A 317 2.43 6.42 -9.00
CA GLN A 317 2.92 7.80 -9.08
C GLN A 317 1.80 8.73 -8.63
N ILE A 318 2.11 9.58 -7.67
CA ILE A 318 1.18 10.54 -7.08
C ILE A 318 1.65 11.92 -7.51
N ASP A 319 0.80 12.65 -8.21
CA ASP A 319 1.06 14.04 -8.58
C ASP A 319 0.38 14.96 -7.54
N ILE A 320 1.09 16.02 -7.16
CA ILE A 320 0.69 16.99 -6.14
C ILE A 320 0.75 18.37 -6.78
N ARG A 321 -0.26 19.19 -6.51
CA ARG A 321 -0.29 20.61 -6.85
C ARG A 321 -0.66 21.42 -5.62
N VAL A 322 0.08 22.49 -5.36
CA VAL A 322 -0.14 23.41 -4.25
C VAL A 322 -0.34 24.80 -4.82
N THR A 323 -1.38 25.52 -4.38
CA THR A 323 -1.73 26.87 -4.86
C THR A 323 -1.74 27.88 -3.73
N ASN A 324 -1.17 29.05 -3.98
CA ASN A 324 -1.14 30.17 -3.04
C ASN A 324 -2.33 31.14 -3.22
N GLY A 325 -2.40 32.19 -2.40
CA GLY A 325 -3.50 33.15 -2.34
C GLY A 325 -3.73 33.96 -3.61
N VAL A 326 -2.76 34.02 -4.53
CA VAL A 326 -2.85 34.71 -5.84
C VAL A 326 -2.99 33.75 -7.03
N GLU A 327 -3.40 32.51 -6.77
CA GLU A 327 -3.64 31.46 -7.77
C GLU A 327 -2.39 30.96 -8.53
N LYS A 328 -1.18 31.28 -8.05
CA LYS A 328 0.05 30.65 -8.55
C LYS A 328 0.19 29.26 -7.94
N ALA A 329 0.71 28.31 -8.71
CA ALA A 329 0.74 26.92 -8.30
C ALA A 329 2.06 26.22 -8.61
N ALA A 330 2.61 25.54 -7.61
CA ALA A 330 3.73 24.62 -7.78
C ALA A 330 3.21 23.18 -7.90
N SER A 331 3.92 22.36 -8.69
CA SER A 331 3.59 20.94 -8.89
C SER A 331 4.80 20.05 -8.62
N SER A 332 4.56 18.88 -8.08
CA SER A 332 5.57 17.86 -7.83
C SER A 332 4.95 16.47 -7.92
N ASN A 333 5.76 15.41 -7.88
CA ASN A 333 5.28 14.05 -7.83
C ASN A 333 6.08 13.19 -6.85
N LYS A 334 5.44 12.14 -6.35
CA LYS A 334 6.02 11.15 -5.44
C LYS A 334 5.60 9.76 -5.85
N GLN A 335 6.57 8.86 -5.93
CA GLN A 335 6.29 7.44 -6.10
C GLN A 335 6.14 6.74 -4.75
N ALA A 336 5.19 5.84 -4.66
CA ALA A 336 4.97 4.98 -3.49
C ALA A 336 4.44 3.63 -3.93
N THR A 337 4.92 2.56 -3.29
CA THR A 337 4.50 1.18 -3.55
C THR A 337 3.65 0.70 -2.38
N THR A 338 2.46 0.18 -2.66
CA THR A 338 1.65 -0.49 -1.64
C THR A 338 2.37 -1.73 -1.11
N THR A 339 2.09 -2.11 0.14
CA THR A 339 2.73 -3.30 0.74
C THR A 339 2.14 -4.59 0.19
N THR A 340 2.90 -5.68 0.25
CA THR A 340 2.43 -7.02 -0.15
C THR A 340 1.40 -7.57 0.84
N LEU A 341 0.32 -8.17 0.33
CA LEU A 341 -0.62 -8.94 1.15
C LEU A 341 -0.13 -10.39 1.26
N SER A 342 0.31 -10.80 2.45
CA SER A 342 0.90 -12.13 2.66
C SER A 342 -0.14 -13.24 2.61
N LYS A 343 0.25 -14.38 2.01
CA LYS A 343 -0.59 -15.57 1.92
C LYS A 343 -0.61 -16.35 3.25
N PRO A 344 -1.72 -17.05 3.56
CA PRO A 344 -1.73 -18.03 4.65
C PRO A 344 -0.74 -19.17 4.41
N THR A 345 -0.22 -19.73 5.49
CA THR A 345 0.63 -20.92 5.50
C THR A 345 -0.01 -22.04 6.32
N PHE A 346 0.49 -23.27 6.16
CA PHE A 346 -0.08 -24.46 6.79
C PHE A 346 1.03 -25.32 7.41
N SER A 347 0.70 -25.94 8.54
CA SER A 347 1.46 -27.05 9.12
C SER A 347 0.50 -28.16 9.52
N GLU A 348 0.95 -29.41 9.46
CA GLU A 348 0.15 -30.59 9.77
C GLU A 348 0.79 -31.39 10.90
N GLU A 349 -0.03 -31.88 11.83
CA GLU A 349 0.37 -32.81 12.88
C GLU A 349 -0.63 -33.98 12.99
N GLY A 350 -0.16 -35.11 13.52
CA GLY A 350 -0.95 -36.33 13.70
C GLY A 350 -0.82 -37.34 12.56
N THR A 351 -1.32 -38.55 12.79
CA THR A 351 -1.23 -39.67 11.84
C THR A 351 -2.60 -40.10 11.33
N ILE A 352 -3.52 -40.44 12.24
CA ILE A 352 -4.89 -40.90 11.93
C ILE A 352 -5.90 -39.76 12.01
N ASN A 353 -5.82 -38.97 13.09
CA ASN A 353 -6.57 -37.72 13.23
C ASN A 353 -5.57 -36.60 13.00
N LYS A 354 -5.56 -36.07 11.78
CA LYS A 354 -4.65 -35.00 11.40
C LYS A 354 -5.26 -33.66 11.76
N THR A 355 -4.43 -32.76 12.27
CA THR A 355 -4.81 -31.37 12.51
C THR A 355 -3.94 -30.48 11.64
N VAL A 356 -4.58 -29.69 10.78
CA VAL A 356 -3.92 -28.66 10.00
C VAL A 356 -4.06 -27.34 10.72
N THR A 357 -2.92 -26.77 11.12
CA THR A 357 -2.85 -25.42 11.66
C THR A 357 -2.59 -24.44 10.53
N ILE A 358 -3.57 -23.57 10.30
CA ILE A 358 -3.48 -22.46 9.36
C ILE A 358 -2.87 -21.27 10.09
N THR A 359 -1.82 -20.66 9.53
CA THR A 359 -1.23 -19.42 10.06
C THR A 359 -1.51 -18.28 9.08
N TYR A 360 -2.09 -17.21 9.60
CA TYR A 360 -2.48 -16.01 8.85
C TYR A 360 -1.56 -14.82 9.17
N PRO A 361 -1.47 -13.82 8.28
CA PRO A 361 -0.84 -12.54 8.61
C PRO A 361 -1.57 -11.84 9.78
N SER A 362 -0.85 -10.97 10.48
CA SER A 362 -1.43 -10.14 11.54
C SER A 362 -2.53 -9.23 10.98
N GLY A 363 -3.62 -9.05 11.73
CA GLY A 363 -4.72 -8.14 11.37
C GLY A 363 -6.06 -8.84 11.10
N CYS A 364 -6.11 -10.18 11.09
CA CYS A 364 -7.37 -10.92 10.95
C CYS A 364 -8.42 -10.49 11.99
N GLY A 365 -9.62 -10.16 11.53
CA GLY A 365 -10.72 -9.67 12.37
C GLY A 365 -10.64 -8.19 12.72
N SER A 366 -9.62 -7.47 12.23
CA SER A 366 -9.48 -6.02 12.38
C SER A 366 -9.28 -5.35 11.03
N THR A 367 -8.04 -5.25 10.55
CA THR A 367 -7.69 -4.66 9.25
C THR A 367 -7.84 -5.64 8.09
N LEU A 368 -7.85 -6.95 8.36
CA LEU A 368 -7.98 -8.01 7.36
C LEU A 368 -9.19 -8.90 7.66
N THR A 369 -9.84 -9.37 6.61
CA THR A 369 -10.82 -10.46 6.69
C THR A 369 -10.12 -11.75 6.29
N CYS A 370 -10.09 -12.72 7.21
CA CYS A 370 -9.43 -14.00 7.04
C CYS A 370 -10.46 -15.12 7.13
N THR A 371 -10.39 -16.08 6.22
CA THR A 371 -11.32 -17.20 6.18
C THR A 371 -10.63 -18.51 5.87
N TYR A 372 -11.25 -19.63 6.23
CA TYR A 372 -10.94 -20.92 5.64
C TYR A 372 -12.20 -21.67 5.23
N GLN A 373 -12.02 -22.62 4.32
CA GLN A 373 -13.06 -23.53 3.85
C GLN A 373 -12.49 -24.94 3.87
N LYS A 374 -13.16 -25.83 4.63
CA LYS A 374 -12.82 -27.26 4.69
C LYS A 374 -13.71 -28.03 3.71
N ASP A 375 -13.12 -28.88 2.87
CA ASP A 375 -13.79 -29.83 1.96
C ASP A 375 -14.92 -29.18 1.11
N ASN A 376 -14.67 -28.00 0.55
CA ASN A 376 -15.65 -27.19 -0.19
C ASN A 376 -16.92 -26.82 0.61
N GLY A 377 -16.87 -26.91 1.93
CA GLY A 377 -17.98 -26.57 2.84
C GLY A 377 -18.24 -25.06 2.93
N SER A 378 -18.92 -24.60 3.98
CA SER A 378 -19.09 -23.16 4.20
C SER A 378 -17.78 -22.50 4.62
N SER A 379 -17.58 -21.26 4.17
CA SER A 379 -16.45 -20.45 4.61
C SER A 379 -16.62 -20.08 6.09
N VAL A 380 -15.53 -20.18 6.85
CA VAL A 380 -15.45 -19.86 8.28
C VAL A 380 -14.57 -18.64 8.47
N ASN A 381 -15.06 -17.64 9.21
CA ASN A 381 -14.29 -16.44 9.53
C ASN A 381 -13.30 -16.71 10.68
N VAL A 382 -12.11 -16.13 10.56
CA VAL A 382 -11.02 -16.24 11.54
C VAL A 382 -10.67 -14.86 12.08
N THR A 383 -10.66 -14.71 13.40
CA THR A 383 -10.32 -13.45 14.10
C THR A 383 -9.01 -13.52 14.89
N SER A 384 -8.26 -14.60 14.72
CA SER A 384 -6.94 -14.86 15.31
C SER A 384 -5.89 -15.03 14.21
N THR A 385 -4.60 -15.05 14.59
CA THR A 385 -3.51 -15.34 13.64
C THR A 385 -3.42 -16.81 13.26
N THR A 386 -4.13 -17.69 13.96
CA THR A 386 -4.15 -19.13 13.68
C THR A 386 -5.57 -19.69 13.73
N ALA A 387 -5.79 -20.76 12.97
CA ALA A 387 -6.99 -21.60 13.04
C ALA A 387 -6.59 -23.07 12.89
N GLU A 388 -7.26 -23.96 13.62
CA GLU A 388 -7.01 -25.41 13.58
C GLU A 388 -8.17 -26.12 12.88
N VAL A 389 -7.85 -27.00 11.94
CA VAL A 389 -8.83 -27.77 11.18
C VAL A 389 -8.50 -29.25 11.24
N THR A 390 -9.41 -30.06 11.77
CA THR A 390 -9.21 -31.49 11.96
C THR A 390 -9.74 -32.32 10.79
N PHE A 391 -8.98 -33.33 10.39
CA PHE A 391 -9.29 -34.28 9.34
C PHE A 391 -9.21 -35.71 9.88
N THR A 392 -10.31 -36.46 9.70
CA THR A 392 -10.39 -37.90 10.02
C THR A 392 -10.37 -38.75 8.75
N ALA A 393 -10.28 -38.14 7.57
CA ALA A 393 -10.19 -38.73 6.24
C ALA A 393 -9.49 -37.73 5.31
N ASP A 394 -9.12 -38.18 4.11
CA ASP A 394 -8.54 -37.33 3.08
C ASP A 394 -9.43 -36.11 2.82
N GLY A 395 -8.81 -34.96 2.60
CA GLY A 395 -9.54 -33.72 2.45
C GLY A 395 -8.66 -32.55 2.01
N ASN A 396 -9.27 -31.37 1.96
CA ASN A 396 -8.58 -30.14 1.58
C ASN A 396 -9.07 -28.97 2.42
N VAL A 397 -8.16 -28.06 2.75
CA VAL A 397 -8.50 -26.76 3.33
C VAL A 397 -7.96 -25.65 2.44
N VAL A 398 -8.82 -24.68 2.13
CA VAL A 398 -8.45 -23.45 1.43
C VAL A 398 -8.55 -22.31 2.41
N ALA A 399 -7.47 -21.55 2.59
CA ALA A 399 -7.44 -20.36 3.42
C ALA A 399 -7.29 -19.12 2.53
N ALA A 400 -8.03 -18.06 2.85
CA ALA A 400 -8.02 -16.81 2.11
C ALA A 400 -7.89 -15.61 3.05
N VAL A 401 -7.28 -14.55 2.54
CA VAL A 401 -7.11 -13.25 3.23
C VAL A 401 -7.48 -12.15 2.25
N THR A 402 -8.27 -11.19 2.73
CA THR A 402 -8.58 -9.96 1.98
C THR A 402 -8.47 -8.72 2.86
N ASP A 403 -8.02 -7.62 2.26
CA ASP A 403 -8.03 -6.28 2.85
C ASP A 403 -9.25 -5.44 2.38
N GLY A 404 -10.24 -6.09 1.77
CA GLY A 404 -11.44 -5.47 1.17
C GLY A 404 -11.28 -5.08 -0.30
N THR A 405 -10.05 -5.00 -0.82
CA THR A 405 -9.76 -4.74 -2.25
C THR A 405 -8.97 -5.89 -2.86
N ASN A 406 -7.87 -6.27 -2.22
CA ASN A 406 -6.98 -7.35 -2.64
C ASN A 406 -7.37 -8.64 -1.93
N SER A 407 -7.17 -9.78 -2.60
CA SER A 407 -7.41 -11.10 -2.03
C SER A 407 -6.31 -12.07 -2.42
N VAL A 408 -5.85 -12.87 -1.46
CA VAL A 408 -4.89 -13.95 -1.69
C VAL A 408 -5.36 -15.21 -0.99
N SER A 409 -5.03 -16.37 -1.56
CA SER A 409 -5.39 -17.67 -0.98
C SER A 409 -4.26 -18.69 -1.13
N SER A 410 -4.28 -19.66 -0.22
CA SER A 410 -3.45 -20.86 -0.24
C SER A 410 -4.34 -22.08 0.03
N SER A 411 -3.95 -23.26 -0.45
CA SER A 411 -4.65 -24.52 -0.19
C SER A 411 -3.70 -25.58 0.35
N TYR A 412 -4.23 -26.51 1.14
CA TYR A 412 -3.49 -27.64 1.69
C TYR A 412 -4.33 -28.90 1.64
N THR A 413 -3.79 -29.94 1.02
CA THR A 413 -4.41 -31.27 0.91
C THR A 413 -3.89 -32.19 1.99
N VAL A 414 -4.80 -32.83 2.71
CA VAL A 414 -4.52 -33.79 3.77
C VAL A 414 -4.76 -35.20 3.24
N GLN A 415 -3.79 -36.09 3.48
CA GLN A 415 -3.93 -37.53 3.24
C GLN A 415 -3.77 -38.29 4.55
N VAL A 416 -4.72 -39.18 4.87
CA VAL A 416 -4.77 -39.93 6.13
C VAL A 416 -4.42 -41.40 5.87
N GLU A 417 -3.32 -41.85 6.46
CA GLU A 417 -2.92 -43.26 6.42
C GLU A 417 -3.72 -44.09 7.44
N ARG A 418 -3.98 -45.35 7.08
CA ARG A 418 -4.69 -46.32 7.92
C ARG A 418 -3.78 -47.46 8.29
N THR A 419 -3.84 -47.88 9.55
CA THR A 419 -3.06 -49.01 10.03
C THR A 419 -3.64 -50.32 9.49
N LEU A 420 -2.74 -51.20 9.09
CA LEU A 420 -3.03 -52.55 8.63
C LEU A 420 -2.60 -53.54 9.70
N ASN A 421 -3.54 -54.39 10.12
CA ASN A 421 -3.30 -55.45 11.08
C ASN A 421 -3.50 -56.81 10.41
N ILE A 422 -2.84 -57.83 10.91
CA ILE A 422 -2.98 -59.20 10.42
C ILE A 422 -3.75 -60.02 11.46
N GLY A 423 -4.87 -60.58 11.03
CA GLY A 423 -5.65 -61.52 11.82
C GLY A 423 -5.05 -62.92 11.74
N THR A 424 -5.16 -63.68 12.83
CA THR A 424 -4.76 -65.09 12.86
C THR A 424 -5.90 -65.98 12.39
N VAL A 425 -5.58 -67.01 11.59
CA VAL A 425 -6.48 -68.09 11.15
C VAL A 425 -5.63 -69.37 11.04
N LYS A 426 -6.19 -70.54 11.38
CA LYS A 426 -5.53 -71.84 11.23
C LYS A 426 -5.14 -72.10 9.77
N GLY A 427 -3.97 -72.70 9.56
CA GLY A 427 -3.50 -73.19 8.25
C GLY A 427 -2.26 -72.49 7.71
N GLY A 428 -2.04 -71.21 7.98
CA GLY A 428 -0.85 -70.48 7.52
C GLY A 428 -0.81 -69.04 8.01
N SER A 429 0.24 -68.32 7.64
CA SER A 429 0.39 -66.90 7.92
C SER A 429 0.49 -66.08 6.64
N ILE A 430 0.18 -64.79 6.75
CA ILE A 430 0.44 -63.82 5.70
C ILE A 430 1.38 -62.73 6.22
N THR A 431 2.03 -62.02 5.32
CA THR A 431 2.72 -60.76 5.60
C THR A 431 2.21 -59.71 4.61
N LEU A 432 2.00 -58.50 5.12
CA LEU A 432 1.67 -57.34 4.29
C LEU A 432 2.97 -56.62 3.92
N ASP A 433 3.03 -56.05 2.72
CA ASP A 433 4.18 -55.26 2.27
C ASP A 433 4.30 -53.90 2.99
N LYS A 434 3.24 -53.49 3.69
CA LYS A 434 3.14 -52.23 4.43
C LYS A 434 2.40 -52.41 5.75
N GLU A 435 2.76 -51.59 6.74
CA GLU A 435 2.08 -51.51 8.05
C GLU A 435 0.96 -50.46 8.07
N SER A 436 1.01 -49.49 7.15
CA SER A 436 -0.05 -48.50 6.88
C SER A 436 -0.16 -48.22 5.39
N ALA A 437 -1.34 -47.81 4.94
CA ALA A 437 -1.55 -47.40 3.55
C ALA A 437 -2.63 -46.32 3.44
N LEU A 438 -2.57 -45.54 2.35
CA LEU A 438 -3.63 -44.60 1.96
C LEU A 438 -4.80 -45.36 1.31
N LEU A 439 -5.97 -44.71 1.26
CA LEU A 439 -7.17 -45.29 0.64
C LEU A 439 -6.97 -45.72 -0.82
N SER A 440 -6.10 -45.03 -1.56
CA SER A 440 -5.85 -45.27 -2.99
C SER A 440 -4.63 -46.15 -3.28
N GLU A 441 -3.91 -46.60 -2.25
CA GLU A 441 -2.75 -47.46 -2.45
C GLU A 441 -3.12 -48.94 -2.47
N ASP A 442 -2.44 -49.69 -3.32
CA ASP A 442 -2.48 -51.15 -3.29
C ASP A 442 -1.56 -51.67 -2.17
N VAL A 443 -2.05 -52.73 -1.51
CA VAL A 443 -1.38 -53.49 -0.45
C VAL A 443 -1.23 -54.92 -0.92
N ASN A 444 -0.01 -55.43 -0.90
CA ASN A 444 0.31 -56.79 -1.33
C ASN A 444 0.40 -57.74 -0.15
N ILE A 445 -0.12 -58.94 -0.36
CA ILE A 445 -0.14 -60.05 0.59
C ILE A 445 0.85 -61.11 0.12
N THR A 446 1.87 -61.38 0.94
CA THR A 446 2.71 -62.56 0.73
C THR A 446 2.23 -63.69 1.63
N THR A 447 1.98 -64.85 1.04
CA THR A 447 1.39 -66.00 1.72
C THR A 447 2.47 -66.99 2.15
N SER A 448 2.39 -67.47 3.40
CA SER A 448 3.22 -68.56 3.93
C SER A 448 2.32 -69.70 4.43
N PRO A 449 1.77 -70.54 3.52
CA PRO A 449 0.97 -71.70 3.90
C PRO A 449 1.80 -72.72 4.69
N THR A 450 1.16 -73.45 5.62
CA THR A 450 1.70 -74.73 6.07
C THR A 450 1.51 -75.78 4.97
N THR A 451 2.24 -76.90 5.04
CA THR A 451 2.31 -77.92 3.98
C THR A 451 0.95 -78.47 3.53
N ASP A 452 -0.03 -78.43 4.43
CA ASP A 452 -1.32 -79.07 4.21
C ASP A 452 -2.44 -78.09 3.85
N PHE A 453 -2.14 -76.81 3.66
CA PHE A 453 -3.15 -75.79 3.40
C PHE A 453 -2.82 -74.99 2.15
N THR A 454 -3.86 -74.62 1.41
CA THR A 454 -3.76 -73.74 0.24
C THR A 454 -4.47 -72.42 0.54
N TYR A 455 -3.82 -71.30 0.20
CA TYR A 455 -4.42 -69.97 0.30
C TYR A 455 -5.60 -69.84 -0.66
N GLN A 456 -6.72 -69.27 -0.19
CA GLN A 456 -7.92 -69.06 -1.01
C GLN A 456 -8.31 -67.58 -1.13
N GLY A 457 -7.58 -66.67 -0.48
CA GLY A 457 -7.95 -65.25 -0.38
C GLY A 457 -7.89 -64.76 1.06
N ALA A 458 -8.52 -63.62 1.33
CA ALA A 458 -8.60 -63.06 2.67
C ALA A 458 -9.90 -62.27 2.87
N THR A 459 -10.29 -62.11 4.12
CA THR A 459 -11.36 -61.21 4.54
C THR A 459 -10.74 -59.95 5.14
N LEU A 460 -11.02 -58.80 4.54
CA LEU A 460 -10.74 -57.48 5.13
C LEU A 460 -11.84 -57.15 6.13
N VAL A 461 -11.47 -56.75 7.34
CA VAL A 461 -12.40 -56.35 8.40
C VAL A 461 -12.05 -54.94 8.83
N CYS A 462 -12.93 -53.97 8.54
CA CYS A 462 -12.74 -52.60 9.01
C CYS A 462 -13.15 -52.48 10.49
N GLU A 463 -12.66 -51.47 11.21
CA GLU A 463 -13.00 -51.24 12.64
C GLU A 463 -14.51 -51.05 12.90
N ASN A 464 -15.26 -50.53 11.92
CA ASN A 464 -16.72 -50.39 12.01
C ASN A 464 -17.49 -51.73 11.91
N GLY A 465 -16.77 -52.85 11.69
CA GLY A 465 -17.33 -54.20 11.54
C GLY A 465 -17.71 -54.60 10.12
N SER A 466 -17.58 -53.74 9.11
CA SER A 466 -17.83 -54.14 7.72
C SER A 466 -16.72 -55.04 7.21
N THR A 467 -17.11 -56.03 6.39
CA THR A 467 -16.19 -57.05 5.86
C THR A 467 -16.20 -57.09 4.35
N LYS A 468 -15.04 -57.36 3.74
CA LYS A 468 -14.89 -57.57 2.29
C LYS A 468 -14.01 -58.78 2.01
N GLU A 469 -14.48 -59.70 1.19
CA GLU A 469 -13.68 -60.82 0.69
C GLU A 469 -12.81 -60.39 -0.50
N ILE A 470 -11.56 -60.85 -0.51
CA ILE A 470 -10.65 -60.72 -1.64
C ILE A 470 -10.15 -62.10 -2.03
N THR A 471 -10.13 -62.41 -3.33
CA THR A 471 -9.68 -63.71 -3.85
C THR A 471 -8.21 -63.72 -4.27
N GLY A 472 -7.57 -62.54 -4.24
CA GLY A 472 -6.19 -62.34 -4.68
C GLY A 472 -5.21 -62.11 -3.53
N THR A 473 -4.00 -61.71 -3.92
CA THR A 473 -2.90 -61.32 -3.02
C THR A 473 -2.67 -59.81 -3.02
N GLU A 474 -3.64 -59.03 -3.49
CA GLU A 474 -3.56 -57.58 -3.60
C GLU A 474 -4.94 -56.99 -3.28
N PHE A 475 -4.96 -55.89 -2.55
CA PHE A 475 -6.17 -55.14 -2.29
C PHE A 475 -5.89 -53.66 -2.07
N ASN A 476 -6.94 -52.86 -2.21
CA ASN A 476 -6.94 -51.44 -1.92
C ASN A 476 -7.94 -51.12 -0.80
N MET A 477 -7.67 -50.05 -0.05
CA MET A 477 -8.42 -49.71 1.18
C MET A 477 -9.69 -48.86 0.94
N SER A 478 -10.06 -48.55 -0.30
CA SER A 478 -11.16 -47.65 -0.66
C SER A 478 -12.52 -47.96 -0.02
N GLU A 479 -12.77 -49.20 0.40
CA GLU A 479 -14.03 -49.61 1.06
C GLU A 479 -14.00 -49.54 2.59
N CYS A 480 -12.84 -49.27 3.20
CA CYS A 480 -12.67 -49.11 4.64
C CYS A 480 -12.04 -47.75 4.95
N ASN A 481 -12.85 -46.83 5.47
CA ASN A 481 -12.42 -45.51 5.97
C ASN A 481 -11.93 -45.55 7.44
N SER A 482 -11.37 -46.68 7.87
CA SER A 482 -10.81 -46.93 9.22
C SER A 482 -9.65 -47.92 9.14
N ASN A 483 -9.03 -48.25 10.27
CA ASN A 483 -7.99 -49.28 10.28
C ASN A 483 -8.59 -50.64 9.85
N ILE A 484 -7.77 -51.48 9.23
CA ILE A 484 -8.19 -52.78 8.70
C ILE A 484 -7.45 -53.89 9.43
N THR A 485 -8.15 -55.00 9.68
CA THR A 485 -7.54 -56.28 9.99
C THR A 485 -7.77 -57.24 8.84
N VAL A 486 -6.70 -57.82 8.29
CA VAL A 486 -6.72 -58.77 7.18
C VAL A 486 -6.66 -60.19 7.73
N TYR A 487 -7.72 -60.96 7.56
CA TYR A 487 -7.77 -62.37 7.95
C TYR A 487 -7.57 -63.27 6.73
N PRO A 488 -6.50 -64.06 6.66
CA PRO A 488 -6.32 -64.97 5.53
C PRO A 488 -7.32 -66.12 5.55
N THR A 489 -7.69 -66.59 4.37
CA THR A 489 -8.54 -67.76 4.16
C THR A 489 -7.70 -68.92 3.64
N TRP A 490 -7.71 -70.03 4.37
CA TRP A 490 -6.94 -71.23 4.07
C TRP A 490 -7.88 -72.41 3.90
N LYS A 491 -7.68 -73.22 2.86
CA LYS A 491 -8.39 -74.49 2.68
C LYS A 491 -7.43 -75.64 2.95
N LYS A 492 -7.81 -76.57 3.82
CA LYS A 492 -7.05 -77.82 4.00
C LYS A 492 -7.01 -78.57 2.66
N ASN A 493 -5.85 -79.04 2.27
CA ASN A 493 -5.64 -79.76 1.02
C ASN A 493 -6.44 -81.06 1.04
N GLU A 494 -7.02 -81.41 -0.10
CA GLU A 494 -7.79 -82.63 -0.24
C GLU A 494 -6.89 -83.85 -0.01
N LEU A 495 -7.38 -84.81 0.78
CA LEU A 495 -6.66 -86.06 0.99
C LEU A 495 -7.32 -87.16 0.16
N ILE A 496 -6.61 -87.61 -0.87
CA ILE A 496 -7.03 -88.74 -1.69
C ILE A 496 -6.78 -90.03 -0.90
N LEU A 497 -7.81 -90.88 -0.87
CA LEU A 497 -7.85 -92.13 -0.12
C LEU A 497 -8.02 -93.30 -1.07
N PHE A 498 -7.62 -94.48 -0.58
CA PHE A 498 -7.70 -95.75 -1.30
C PHE A 498 -7.00 -95.73 -2.67
N ASN A 499 -5.94 -94.94 -2.76
CA ASN A 499 -5.18 -94.77 -3.97
C ASN A 499 -4.13 -95.86 -4.18
N ASP A 500 -3.87 -96.71 -3.18
CA ASP A 500 -2.94 -97.84 -3.22
C ASP A 500 -3.47 -99.04 -2.41
N THR A 501 -3.29 -100.24 -2.95
CA THR A 501 -3.49 -101.53 -2.26
C THR A 501 -2.85 -101.62 -0.88
N ALA A 502 -1.71 -100.95 -0.65
CA ALA A 502 -1.05 -100.91 0.66
C ALA A 502 -1.74 -100.01 1.69
N SER A 503 -2.63 -99.11 1.23
CA SER A 503 -3.34 -98.13 2.08
C SER A 503 -4.70 -98.62 2.56
N VAL A 504 -5.14 -99.79 2.10
CA VAL A 504 -6.46 -100.36 2.37
C VAL A 504 -6.38 -101.73 3.05
N SER A 505 -7.35 -101.97 3.92
CA SER A 505 -7.67 -103.28 4.47
C SER A 505 -9.03 -103.71 3.92
N PHE A 506 -9.12 -104.96 3.47
CA PHE A 506 -10.32 -105.51 2.87
C PHE A 506 -10.88 -106.63 3.73
N GLN A 507 -12.17 -106.57 4.02
CA GLN A 507 -12.89 -107.62 4.72
C GLN A 507 -14.19 -107.93 4.00
N HIS A 508 -14.57 -109.20 3.97
CA HIS A 508 -15.77 -109.68 3.30
C HIS A 508 -16.37 -110.84 4.07
N LEU A 509 -17.71 -110.85 4.18
CA LEU A 509 -18.46 -111.89 4.84
C LEU A 509 -19.69 -112.26 4.01
N ASN A 510 -20.06 -113.53 4.03
CA ASN A 510 -21.40 -113.94 3.61
C ASN A 510 -22.43 -113.67 4.72
N TRP A 511 -23.71 -113.82 4.39
CA TRP A 511 -24.82 -113.65 5.35
C TRP A 511 -24.71 -114.51 6.63
N ASN A 512 -23.97 -115.63 6.59
CA ASN A 512 -23.76 -116.50 7.74
C ASN A 512 -22.56 -116.07 8.61
N GLY A 513 -21.96 -114.91 8.33
CA GLY A 513 -20.80 -114.38 9.07
C GLY A 513 -19.50 -115.13 8.80
N ASN A 514 -19.43 -115.93 7.72
CA ASN A 514 -18.22 -116.68 7.36
C ASN A 514 -17.46 -115.96 6.23
N LEU A 515 -16.12 -116.10 6.25
CA LEU A 515 -15.25 -115.70 5.14
C LEU A 515 -15.65 -116.45 3.86
N PHE A 516 -15.68 -115.74 2.72
CA PHE A 516 -16.09 -116.29 1.44
C PHE A 516 -15.06 -116.00 0.36
N ASP A 517 -14.28 -117.01 -0.04
CA ASP A 517 -13.14 -116.91 -0.97
C ASP A 517 -13.47 -116.48 -2.41
N GLY A 518 -14.75 -116.27 -2.74
CA GLY A 518 -15.18 -115.84 -4.07
C GLY A 518 -15.10 -114.32 -4.31
N TYR A 519 -14.97 -113.50 -3.27
CA TYR A 519 -14.83 -112.06 -3.44
C TYR A 519 -13.43 -111.70 -3.90
N THR A 520 -13.33 -111.04 -5.04
CA THR A 520 -12.07 -110.42 -5.45
C THR A 520 -12.20 -108.91 -5.36
N MET A 521 -11.29 -108.31 -4.61
CA MET A 521 -10.99 -106.89 -4.70
C MET A 521 -9.80 -106.75 -5.64
N SER A 522 -9.97 -106.00 -6.72
CA SER A 522 -8.85 -105.53 -7.53
C SER A 522 -8.81 -104.00 -7.50
N ILE A 523 -7.59 -103.47 -7.42
CA ILE A 523 -7.33 -102.04 -7.58
C ILE A 523 -6.56 -101.92 -8.88
N ASP A 524 -7.20 -101.34 -9.90
CA ASP A 524 -6.56 -101.05 -11.18
C ASP A 524 -6.11 -99.59 -11.18
N MET A 525 -4.80 -99.39 -11.35
CA MET A 525 -4.16 -98.08 -11.32
C MET A 525 -3.81 -97.55 -12.71
N SER A 526 -4.06 -98.32 -13.77
CA SER A 526 -3.48 -98.09 -15.09
C SER A 526 -4.18 -97.01 -15.92
N ALA A 527 -5.37 -96.54 -15.52
CA ALA A 527 -6.07 -95.45 -16.21
C ALA A 527 -7.03 -94.60 -15.37
N ASN A 528 -7.60 -95.13 -14.28
CA ASN A 528 -8.41 -94.42 -13.28
C ASN A 528 -8.38 -95.29 -12.01
N THR A 529 -8.04 -94.75 -10.84
CA THR A 529 -7.98 -95.57 -9.63
C THR A 529 -9.39 -95.97 -9.20
N TYR A 530 -9.75 -97.23 -9.42
CA TYR A 530 -11.02 -97.78 -8.93
C TYR A 530 -10.81 -99.04 -8.11
N ILE A 531 -11.61 -99.17 -7.06
CA ILE A 531 -11.77 -100.44 -6.36
C ILE A 531 -12.90 -101.18 -7.06
N LEU A 532 -12.59 -102.35 -7.63
CA LEU A 532 -13.58 -103.25 -8.18
C LEU A 532 -13.99 -104.26 -7.11
N PHE A 533 -15.30 -104.39 -6.94
CA PHE A 533 -15.89 -105.49 -6.19
C PHE A 533 -16.65 -106.37 -7.17
N SER A 534 -16.25 -107.64 -7.24
CA SER A 534 -16.92 -108.66 -8.04
C SER A 534 -17.28 -109.87 -7.18
N SER A 535 -18.48 -110.42 -7.39
CA SER A 535 -18.96 -111.64 -6.73
C SER A 535 -19.35 -112.69 -7.77
N PRO A 536 -18.86 -113.93 -7.68
CA PRO A 536 -19.13 -114.98 -8.67
C PRO A 536 -20.46 -115.73 -8.44
N SER A 537 -21.31 -115.37 -7.46
CA SER A 537 -22.50 -116.17 -7.11
C SER A 537 -23.66 -115.38 -6.47
N SER A 538 -24.88 -115.95 -6.53
CA SER A 538 -26.18 -115.35 -6.17
C SER A 538 -26.50 -115.40 -4.67
N PHE A 539 -25.63 -114.86 -3.82
CA PHE A 539 -25.82 -114.87 -2.36
C PHE A 539 -25.67 -113.47 -1.74
N ASN A 540 -26.49 -113.19 -0.72
CA ASN A 540 -26.37 -111.99 0.11
C ASN A 540 -25.00 -111.95 0.79
N ALA A 541 -24.33 -110.82 0.66
CA ALA A 541 -23.00 -110.66 1.21
C ALA A 541 -22.65 -109.18 1.38
N ARG A 542 -21.65 -108.95 2.21
CA ARG A 542 -21.10 -107.62 2.47
C ARG A 542 -19.59 -107.64 2.34
N ALA A 543 -19.07 -106.56 1.80
CA ALA A 543 -17.64 -106.35 1.64
C ALA A 543 -17.31 -104.90 1.98
N GLN A 544 -16.25 -104.70 2.75
CA GLN A 544 -15.82 -103.41 3.23
C GLN A 544 -14.34 -103.20 2.98
N VAL A 545 -14.02 -102.02 2.49
CA VAL A 545 -12.67 -101.48 2.45
C VAL A 545 -12.54 -100.43 3.53
N THR A 546 -11.48 -100.51 4.33
CA THR A 546 -11.13 -99.52 5.35
C THR A 546 -9.71 -99.02 5.15
N SER A 547 -9.39 -97.80 5.57
CA SER A 547 -7.99 -97.37 5.67
C SER A 547 -7.18 -98.31 6.58
N THR A 548 -5.88 -98.49 6.33
CA THR A 548 -5.02 -99.37 7.15
C THR A 548 -4.69 -98.78 8.52
N ALA A 549 -4.71 -97.45 8.63
CA ALA A 549 -4.50 -96.69 9.86
C ALA A 549 -5.64 -95.66 10.05
N PRO A 550 -5.93 -95.25 11.30
CA PRO A 550 -6.89 -94.18 11.54
C PRO A 550 -6.29 -92.84 11.09
N LEU A 551 -7.11 -92.00 10.47
CA LEU A 551 -6.73 -90.72 9.88
C LEU A 551 -7.30 -89.59 10.73
N ASP A 552 -6.51 -88.55 10.98
CA ASP A 552 -7.00 -87.31 11.58
C ASP A 552 -7.89 -86.60 10.57
N ILE A 553 -9.20 -86.61 10.83
CA ILE A 553 -10.20 -85.98 9.97
C ILE A 553 -10.70 -84.62 10.51
N THR A 554 -10.10 -84.11 11.58
CA THR A 554 -10.55 -82.88 12.28
C THR A 554 -10.60 -81.65 11.36
N ASP A 555 -9.73 -81.60 10.35
CA ASP A 555 -9.65 -80.49 9.39
C ASP A 555 -10.40 -80.75 8.08
N TYR A 556 -11.28 -81.73 8.03
CA TYR A 556 -12.07 -82.09 6.84
C TYR A 556 -13.56 -82.02 7.14
N ASP A 557 -14.33 -81.43 6.24
CA ASP A 557 -15.77 -81.24 6.43
C ASP A 557 -16.59 -82.26 5.63
N THR A 558 -16.01 -82.85 4.59
CA THR A 558 -16.73 -83.74 3.68
C THR A 558 -15.90 -84.97 3.36
N PHE A 559 -16.48 -86.15 3.54
CA PHE A 559 -15.96 -87.37 2.93
C PHE A 559 -16.77 -87.67 1.67
N ARG A 560 -16.09 -87.63 0.52
CA ARG A 560 -16.68 -87.83 -0.81
C ARG A 560 -16.21 -89.15 -1.40
N VAL A 561 -17.15 -89.92 -1.93
CA VAL A 561 -16.88 -91.20 -2.61
C VAL A 561 -17.59 -91.21 -3.95
N GLY A 562 -16.84 -91.48 -5.02
CA GLY A 562 -17.40 -91.72 -6.35
C GLY A 562 -17.73 -93.19 -6.53
N VAL A 563 -18.96 -93.53 -6.92
CA VAL A 563 -19.37 -94.93 -7.10
C VAL A 563 -20.16 -95.11 -8.39
N ALA A 564 -19.83 -96.15 -9.14
CA ALA A 564 -20.56 -96.57 -10.32
C ALA A 564 -20.70 -98.09 -10.32
N CYS A 565 -21.93 -98.61 -10.31
CA CYS A 565 -22.19 -100.04 -10.46
C CYS A 565 -22.94 -100.26 -11.78
N PHE A 566 -22.49 -101.22 -12.60
CA PHE A 566 -23.04 -101.45 -13.94
C PHE A 566 -23.73 -102.82 -14.05
N LYS A 567 -25.02 -102.82 -14.44
CA LYS A 567 -25.91 -103.97 -14.69
C LYS A 567 -26.33 -104.78 -13.44
N GLY A 568 -27.49 -105.45 -13.55
CA GLY A 568 -27.75 -106.74 -12.91
C GLY A 568 -28.03 -106.87 -11.41
N THR A 569 -28.60 -105.89 -10.69
CA THR A 569 -29.66 -106.12 -9.66
C THR A 569 -30.08 -104.83 -8.93
N ARG A 570 -31.36 -104.76 -8.53
CA ARG A 570 -32.02 -103.57 -7.95
C ARG A 570 -31.69 -103.28 -6.48
N ASP A 571 -30.89 -104.10 -5.80
CA ASP A 571 -30.80 -104.13 -4.34
C ASP A 571 -29.35 -104.03 -3.79
N THR A 572 -28.44 -103.37 -4.51
CA THR A 572 -27.09 -103.05 -3.98
C THR A 572 -27.12 -101.71 -3.26
N THR A 573 -26.72 -101.70 -1.98
CA THR A 573 -26.58 -100.48 -1.19
C THR A 573 -25.13 -100.25 -0.83
N VAL A 574 -24.67 -99.02 -1.06
CA VAL A 574 -23.34 -98.59 -0.68
C VAL A 574 -23.43 -97.73 0.56
N PHE A 575 -22.61 -98.05 1.55
CA PHE A 575 -22.43 -97.28 2.78
C PHE A 575 -21.00 -96.76 2.83
N PHE A 576 -20.81 -95.55 3.34
CA PHE A 576 -19.48 -95.00 3.56
C PHE A 576 -19.51 -94.02 4.72
N GLY A 577 -18.41 -93.95 5.46
CA GLY A 577 -18.30 -93.10 6.64
C GLY A 577 -17.08 -93.43 7.51
N PRO A 578 -16.85 -92.62 8.56
CA PRO A 578 -15.85 -92.91 9.58
C PRO A 578 -16.30 -94.06 10.50
N VAL A 579 -15.36 -94.92 10.90
CA VAL A 579 -15.55 -95.99 11.88
C VAL A 579 -14.42 -95.98 12.91
N GLU A 580 -14.72 -96.32 14.16
CA GLU A 580 -13.76 -96.29 15.27
C GLU A 580 -12.72 -97.43 15.19
N ASP A 581 -13.09 -98.57 14.58
CA ASP A 581 -12.22 -99.73 14.38
C ASP A 581 -12.47 -100.42 13.03
N ARG A 582 -11.44 -101.08 12.49
CA ARG A 582 -11.48 -101.77 11.18
C ARG A 582 -12.48 -102.92 11.10
N THR A 583 -12.80 -103.56 12.23
CA THR A 583 -13.75 -104.68 12.27
C THR A 583 -15.21 -104.20 12.35
N THR A 584 -15.43 -102.91 12.59
CA THR A 584 -16.75 -102.31 12.63
C THR A 584 -17.26 -102.11 11.20
N TRP A 585 -18.46 -102.62 10.92
CA TRP A 585 -19.08 -102.45 9.62
C TRP A 585 -19.78 -101.10 9.54
N VAL A 586 -19.62 -100.38 8.43
CA VAL A 586 -20.14 -99.01 8.27
C VAL A 586 -21.66 -98.96 8.45
N HIS A 587 -22.43 -99.88 7.86
CA HIS A 587 -23.89 -99.93 8.04
C HIS A 587 -24.33 -100.10 9.50
N ASP A 588 -23.50 -100.68 10.36
CA ASP A 588 -23.82 -100.94 11.77
C ASP A 588 -23.58 -99.71 12.67
N THR A 589 -22.92 -98.65 12.17
CA THR A 589 -22.56 -97.47 12.99
C THR A 589 -23.65 -96.41 13.07
N GLY A 590 -24.69 -96.49 12.24
CA GLY A 590 -25.76 -95.49 12.16
C GLY A 590 -25.34 -94.14 11.56
N ILE A 591 -24.08 -93.96 11.20
CA ILE A 591 -23.51 -92.77 10.55
C ILE A 591 -23.30 -93.10 9.06
N THR A 592 -24.39 -93.17 8.30
CA THR A 592 -24.30 -93.65 6.91
C THR A 592 -25.25 -92.94 5.97
N MET A 593 -24.79 -92.71 4.73
CA MET A 593 -25.67 -92.40 3.62
C MET A 593 -25.71 -93.57 2.64
N SER A 594 -26.92 -94.07 2.34
CA SER A 594 -27.16 -95.06 1.30
C SER A 594 -27.33 -94.38 -0.06
N VAL A 595 -26.60 -94.83 -1.07
CA VAL A 595 -26.75 -94.33 -2.46
C VAL A 595 -27.55 -95.37 -3.29
N PRO A 596 -28.72 -95.03 -3.87
CA PRO A 596 -29.53 -95.97 -4.66
C PRO A 596 -28.99 -96.21 -6.09
N HIS A 597 -29.45 -97.32 -6.69
CA HIS A 597 -28.96 -97.96 -7.92
C HIS A 597 -29.24 -97.18 -9.24
N GLU A 598 -28.35 -97.39 -10.22
CA GLU A 598 -28.27 -96.92 -11.62
C GLU A 598 -27.63 -95.54 -11.90
N GLY A 599 -26.51 -95.56 -12.63
CA GLY A 599 -25.72 -94.38 -13.03
C GLY A 599 -24.53 -94.09 -12.13
N GLY A 600 -23.53 -93.37 -12.64
CA GLY A 600 -22.41 -92.89 -11.81
C GLY A 600 -22.91 -91.84 -10.82
N ASN A 601 -22.79 -92.12 -9.53
CA ASN A 601 -23.25 -91.24 -8.46
C ASN A 601 -22.07 -90.78 -7.59
N ILE A 602 -22.16 -89.56 -7.06
CA ILE A 602 -21.22 -89.02 -6.09
C ILE A 602 -21.93 -88.95 -4.75
N GLY A 603 -21.43 -89.71 -3.76
CA GLY A 603 -21.87 -89.60 -2.38
C GLY A 603 -21.00 -88.59 -1.63
N ASN A 604 -21.61 -87.66 -0.90
CA ASN A 604 -20.95 -86.77 0.04
C ASN A 604 -21.55 -86.99 1.43
N ILE A 605 -20.71 -87.17 2.45
CA ILE A 605 -21.16 -87.16 3.84
C ILE A 605 -20.49 -85.98 4.55
N ASP A 606 -21.28 -85.21 5.28
CA ASP A 606 -20.77 -84.15 6.16
C ASP A 606 -20.11 -84.83 7.37
N ILE A 607 -18.81 -84.62 7.50
CA ILE A 607 -18.00 -85.14 8.60
C ILE A 607 -17.47 -84.02 9.51
N SER A 608 -17.96 -82.79 9.37
CA SER A 608 -17.48 -81.62 10.14
C SER A 608 -17.64 -81.75 11.66
N ASN A 609 -18.51 -82.65 12.13
CA ASN A 609 -18.72 -82.91 13.55
C ASN A 609 -17.80 -84.01 14.14
N PHE A 610 -16.93 -84.62 13.32
CA PHE A 610 -16.03 -85.69 13.76
C PHE A 610 -14.61 -85.15 14.03
N ASN A 611 -14.25 -85.06 15.31
CA ASN A 611 -13.03 -84.35 15.73
C ASN A 611 -11.96 -85.28 16.33
N ASN A 612 -11.73 -86.44 15.72
CA ASN A 612 -10.77 -87.45 16.19
C ASN A 612 -10.15 -88.23 15.02
N ASN A 613 -9.24 -89.16 15.32
CA ASN A 613 -8.73 -90.11 14.34
C ASN A 613 -9.75 -91.24 14.10
N TYR A 614 -10.18 -91.43 12.86
CA TYR A 614 -11.10 -92.49 12.46
C TYR A 614 -10.54 -93.33 11.32
N TYR A 615 -10.94 -94.60 11.25
CA TYR A 615 -10.78 -95.37 10.02
C TYR A 615 -11.85 -94.93 9.04
N LEU A 616 -11.47 -94.68 7.79
CA LEU A 616 -12.45 -94.36 6.74
C LEU A 616 -12.79 -95.61 5.98
N ALA A 617 -14.08 -95.87 5.86
CA ALA A 617 -14.58 -97.13 5.37
C ALA A 617 -15.67 -96.94 4.32
N VAL A 618 -15.66 -97.85 3.34
CA VAL A 618 -16.65 -97.97 2.27
C VAL A 618 -17.09 -99.42 2.23
N GLU A 619 -18.39 -99.63 2.37
CA GLU A 619 -19.02 -100.93 2.43
C GLU A 619 -20.05 -101.07 1.31
N ILE A 620 -20.08 -102.24 0.69
CA ILE A 620 -21.17 -102.68 -0.17
C ILE A 620 -21.95 -103.76 0.56
N LEU A 621 -23.27 -103.59 0.56
CA LEU A 621 -24.23 -104.62 0.92
C LEU A 621 -25.04 -105.00 -0.32
N THR A 622 -25.03 -106.29 -0.66
CA THR A 622 -25.83 -106.82 -1.77
C THR A 622 -26.81 -107.89 -1.29
N ASN A 623 -27.99 -107.92 -1.91
CA ASN A 623 -28.99 -108.98 -1.75
C ASN A 623 -29.03 -109.96 -2.95
N ASP A 624 -28.18 -109.77 -3.96
CA ASP A 624 -28.08 -110.65 -5.15
C ASP A 624 -26.68 -110.55 -5.81
N GLN A 625 -26.48 -111.07 -7.02
CA GLN A 625 -25.21 -110.98 -7.77
C GLN A 625 -24.71 -109.53 -7.84
N ILE A 626 -23.43 -109.30 -7.50
CA ILE A 626 -22.74 -108.02 -7.75
C ILE A 626 -22.18 -108.08 -9.17
N ASP A 627 -22.79 -107.36 -10.10
CA ASP A 627 -22.10 -106.97 -11.32
C ASP A 627 -21.23 -105.73 -10.99
N ASP A 628 -19.93 -105.89 -11.21
CA ASP A 628 -18.85 -104.90 -11.16
C ASP A 628 -19.23 -103.50 -10.62
N CYS A 629 -19.02 -103.29 -9.32
CA CYS A 629 -19.07 -101.96 -8.69
C CYS A 629 -17.68 -101.32 -8.67
N TYR A 630 -17.59 -100.12 -9.21
CA TYR A 630 -16.38 -99.31 -9.35
C TYR A 630 -16.42 -98.13 -8.38
N PHE A 631 -15.49 -98.11 -7.42
CA PHE A 631 -15.26 -96.93 -6.57
C PHE A 631 -14.25 -96.01 -7.22
N ASN A 632 -14.73 -95.02 -7.96
CA ASN A 632 -13.91 -94.02 -8.64
C ASN A 632 -13.47 -92.94 -7.63
N GLY A 633 -12.52 -93.30 -6.79
CA GLY A 633 -11.89 -92.41 -5.81
C GLY A 633 -12.70 -92.19 -4.54
N ALA A 634 -11.97 -92.02 -3.45
CA ALA A 634 -12.47 -91.52 -2.18
C ALA A 634 -11.58 -90.36 -1.75
N VAL A 635 -12.18 -89.25 -1.32
CA VAL A 635 -11.44 -88.02 -1.00
C VAL A 635 -12.05 -87.36 0.22
N LEU A 636 -11.20 -86.90 1.12
CA LEU A 636 -11.61 -85.94 2.14
C LEU A 636 -11.44 -84.54 1.58
N LEU A 637 -12.53 -83.77 1.56
CA LEU A 637 -12.49 -82.36 1.22
C LEU A 637 -12.15 -81.59 2.50
N GLY A 638 -11.09 -80.79 2.41
CA GLY A 638 -10.61 -80.03 3.55
C GLY A 638 -11.51 -78.85 3.89
N THR A 639 -11.64 -78.62 5.19
CA THR A 639 -12.35 -77.47 5.76
C THR A 639 -11.68 -76.17 5.32
N THR A 640 -12.50 -75.17 5.06
CA THR A 640 -12.03 -73.79 4.83
C THR A 640 -12.03 -73.03 6.15
N TYR A 641 -10.85 -72.59 6.59
CA TYR A 641 -10.68 -71.68 7.71
C TYR A 641 -10.58 -70.25 7.21
N SER A 642 -11.37 -69.35 7.80
CA SER A 642 -11.50 -67.95 7.38
C SER A 642 -11.80 -67.05 8.59
N TYR A 643 -12.12 -65.77 8.35
CA TYR A 643 -12.57 -64.85 9.41
C TYR A 643 -13.72 -65.40 10.27
N THR A 644 -14.69 -66.07 9.65
CA THR A 644 -15.90 -66.58 10.34
C THR A 644 -15.67 -67.88 11.09
N ASN A 645 -14.73 -68.71 10.63
CA ASN A 645 -14.35 -69.96 11.27
C ASN A 645 -12.82 -70.02 11.35
N ARG A 646 -12.25 -69.45 12.41
CA ARG A 646 -10.81 -69.20 12.50
C ARG A 646 -9.98 -70.45 12.83
N GLY A 647 -10.60 -71.47 13.41
CA GLY A 647 -9.92 -72.69 13.85
C GLY A 647 -8.87 -72.46 14.94
N ILE A 648 -9.01 -71.39 15.73
CA ILE A 648 -8.14 -71.02 16.85
C ILE A 648 -8.81 -71.40 18.16
#